data_AF-A0A023FX04-F1
#
_entry.id   AF-A0A023FX04-F1
#
_cell.length_a   1.000
_cell.length_b   1.000
_cell.length_c   1.000
_cell.angle_alpha   90.00
_cell.angle_beta   90.00
_cell.angle_gamma   90.00
#
_symmetry.space_group_name_H-M   'P 1'
#
loop_
_entity.id
_entity.type
_entity.pdbx_description
1 polymer ?
#
loop_
_entity_poly.entity_id
_entity_poly.type
_entity_poly.pdbx_seq_one_letter_code
_entity_poly.pdbx_strand_id
1 'polypeptide(L)'
;CSDGYLYNEPYEKSGDSQLKVRRRRQALAPTVSFSYDSLSPFENTGLIILTNLPVQTRPCPNRAFPGYPNNQVLGSTNRYYPAFGGGGFGAANKVAFAPSASPGFAGPAPIAESAQADFSPVVQGTNSVRTLFPETWLWQIKRVSPDGSLVYSETLPDTITTWQGTAVCLHPQNGLGVSQVANVTGFQPLFVSLTLPAYMQRNEVATVILTAFNYGEECVAVRVSLRSLENLEVVGGPNSTDALLCPNSSTSASFPFDVRATTLEESRLEARVQTRPEAQAEYPDVKLSNVNSSDTVIQTIDVRPEGFPIREIDTFLLCASGDSNSAPDTVQVNLPTPVALVEGSQQVVLVGTGDILALSLKDLSVPTITYSNAEGTLAVLASSAYLLKYLEQTGTLTDTVNSGLRSRVRQASQAQNSFRSSDGSYAQFGSSEFPRSVFLTAFAVKALSAAKEYLGASVDADIETSVRYVLQHWNAATGCFVENQPGSSPFGPQTAPDFTAAIGVMLLESGFNFENITEGVLKCIDANNLPSNHTTALNAYFSALTGRTDRANSALDTLLSEAEKSSGLTSWSGNGLNYGSADTAGYAVLTMKLLNRNLGEALPIVRWLMQQTYARYTFSYSEVYTVAIQALTQYSSVAFSKNTNLTLNVAVDSSSPETVSFPITEQNKLLYQERLLNTSESYSFKASLADGSAGCAALQVKYYYNSRNSPAQRGIQVNASTTSGPDCNTLQLEICTRYTEGFLRSSAIVQVTLLSGYSADEQSLKNLVSSGVIKRYVVNGNQIQLIIQTLTIQPTCFSVTESRYLPVANLQDAVVEVFDYYQYQYKATAGYGVEGNCTPAEVAPPTSLNEVDSVFFV
;
A
#
# COMPACT_ATOMS: atom_id res chain seq x y z
N CYS A 1 19.14 21.55 9.01
CA CYS A 1 19.94 22.69 9.53
C CYS A 1 19.39 23.99 8.93
N SER A 2 18.38 24.54 9.59
CA SER A 2 17.83 25.85 9.30
C SER A 2 18.47 26.84 10.26
N ASP A 3 19.25 27.79 9.74
CA ASP A 3 19.86 28.86 10.52
C ASP A 3 18.76 29.77 11.10
N GLY A 4 18.48 29.59 12.39
CA GLY A 4 17.68 30.51 13.19
C GLY A 4 18.56 31.62 13.77
N TYR A 5 18.76 32.71 13.03
CA TYR A 5 19.16 33.97 13.64
C TYR A 5 17.90 34.64 14.21
N LEU A 6 17.65 34.39 15.49
CA LEU A 6 16.71 35.19 16.27
C LEU A 6 17.38 36.50 16.69
N TYR A 7 16.67 37.58 16.36
CA TYR A 7 16.78 38.95 16.85
C TYR A 7 17.28 39.06 18.29
N ASN A 8 18.20 40.00 18.52
CA ASN A 8 18.28 40.71 19.79
C ASN A 8 18.18 42.22 19.53
N GLU A 9 17.20 42.81 20.20
CA GLU A 9 16.76 44.20 20.23
C GLU A 9 17.79 45.19 20.84
N PRO A 10 17.55 46.52 20.72
CA PRO A 10 18.57 47.55 20.84
C PRO A 10 18.72 48.07 22.28
N TYR A 11 19.95 48.44 22.66
CA TYR A 11 20.18 49.30 23.83
C TYR A 11 20.82 50.63 23.43
N GLU A 12 20.03 51.67 23.65
CA GLU A 12 20.30 53.05 24.07
C GLU A 12 21.65 53.74 23.80
N LYS A 13 21.54 54.98 23.28
CA LYS A 13 22.61 55.97 23.17
C LYS A 13 22.91 56.65 24.52
N SER A 14 24.17 56.64 24.93
CA SER A 14 24.88 57.79 25.55
C SER A 14 26.39 57.51 25.41
N GLY A 15 27.21 58.41 24.87
CA GLY A 15 27.79 59.56 25.56
C GLY A 15 29.31 59.55 25.31
N ASP A 16 29.89 60.73 25.20
CA ASP A 16 31.23 61.09 24.73
C ASP A 16 32.48 60.23 25.06
N SER A 17 33.34 60.18 24.04
CA SER A 17 34.81 60.35 24.03
C SER A 17 35.75 59.56 24.97
N GLN A 18 36.84 59.10 24.33
CA GLN A 18 38.20 58.81 24.83
C GLN A 18 38.64 57.34 24.94
N LEU A 19 39.72 57.08 24.20
CA LEU A 19 40.57 55.89 24.16
C LEU A 19 41.03 55.44 25.56
N LYS A 20 40.96 54.12 25.85
CA LYS A 20 41.90 53.43 26.77
C LYS A 20 41.85 51.89 26.65
N VAL A 21 42.99 51.34 26.21
CA VAL A 21 43.66 50.06 26.58
C VAL A 21 42.78 48.85 26.96
N ARG A 22 42.73 47.85 26.07
CA ARG A 22 42.06 46.55 26.29
C ARG A 22 42.99 45.57 27.05
N ARG A 23 42.58 45.14 28.25
CA ARG A 23 43.18 44.00 28.99
C ARG A 23 42.92 42.68 28.25
N ARG A 24 43.96 41.85 28.06
CA ARG A 24 43.84 40.46 27.60
C ARG A 24 43.01 39.65 28.61
N ARG A 25 41.85 39.12 28.18
CA ARG A 25 41.16 38.02 28.87
C ARG A 25 41.63 36.71 28.24
N GLN A 26 42.23 35.82 29.04
CA GLN A 26 42.44 34.42 28.67
C GLN A 26 41.08 33.72 28.73
N ALA A 27 40.67 33.09 27.63
CA ALA A 27 39.54 32.18 27.60
C ALA A 27 40.08 30.76 27.79
N LEU A 28 39.60 30.05 28.80
CA LEU A 28 39.77 28.60 28.94
C LEU A 28 38.99 27.92 27.81
N ALA A 29 39.66 27.07 27.04
CA ALA A 29 39.01 26.25 26.03
C ALA A 29 38.05 25.27 26.72
N PRO A 30 36.81 25.09 26.24
CA PRO A 30 35.89 24.12 26.82
C PRO A 30 36.46 22.70 26.62
N THR A 31 36.47 21.93 27.70
CA THR A 31 36.72 20.49 27.70
C THR A 31 35.75 19.82 26.73
N VAL A 32 36.27 19.19 25.69
CA VAL A 32 35.48 18.39 24.76
C VAL A 32 35.13 17.08 25.47
N SER A 33 33.96 17.02 26.10
CA SER A 33 33.38 15.75 26.53
C SER A 33 33.14 14.89 25.29
N PHE A 34 33.54 13.63 25.32
CA PHE A 34 33.17 12.65 24.29
C PHE A 34 31.64 12.51 24.26
N SER A 35 30.96 13.29 23.43
CA SER A 35 29.54 13.12 23.18
C SER A 35 29.36 12.14 22.02
N TYR A 36 28.72 11.01 22.33
CA TYR A 36 28.22 10.07 21.34
C TYR A 36 27.01 10.71 20.66
N ASP A 37 27.02 10.73 19.33
CA ASP A 37 25.90 11.21 18.54
C ASP A 37 24.75 10.20 18.66
N SER A 38 23.59 10.67 19.09
CA SER A 38 22.44 9.81 19.37
C SER A 38 21.81 9.23 18.11
N LEU A 39 22.09 9.80 16.93
CA LEU A 39 21.57 9.32 15.65
C LEU A 39 22.46 8.24 15.04
N SER A 40 23.77 8.28 15.30
CA SER A 40 24.74 7.37 14.68
C SER A 40 24.48 5.87 14.91
N PRO A 41 24.03 5.39 16.08
CA PRO A 41 23.70 3.98 16.26
C PRO A 41 22.59 3.51 15.31
N PHE A 42 21.65 4.39 14.97
CA PHE A 42 20.52 4.08 14.11
C PHE A 42 20.89 4.16 12.63
N GLU A 43 21.66 5.19 12.24
CA GLU A 43 22.22 5.29 10.88
C GLU A 43 23.12 4.09 10.55
N ASN A 44 23.98 3.70 11.48
CA ASN A 44 24.91 2.57 11.29
C ASN A 44 24.19 1.21 11.21
N THR A 45 23.00 1.11 11.78
CA THR A 45 22.20 -0.13 11.78
C THR A 45 21.13 -0.15 10.70
N GLY A 46 21.03 0.91 9.88
CA GLY A 46 20.00 1.06 8.86
C GLY A 46 18.59 1.21 9.44
N LEU A 47 18.46 1.49 10.74
CA LEU A 47 17.18 1.64 11.42
C LEU A 47 16.65 3.07 11.24
N ILE A 48 15.42 3.19 10.77
CA ILE A 48 14.70 4.46 10.72
C ILE A 48 14.08 4.70 12.10
N ILE A 49 14.48 5.79 12.76
CA ILE A 49 13.88 6.20 14.04
C ILE A 49 12.64 7.04 13.76
N LEU A 50 11.50 6.55 14.26
CA LEU A 50 10.28 7.35 14.35
C LEU A 50 10.05 7.67 15.83
N THR A 51 10.41 8.87 16.23
CA THR A 51 10.30 9.32 17.62
C THR A 51 9.72 10.71 17.70
N ASN A 52 8.88 10.96 18.71
CA ASN A 52 8.40 12.29 19.08
C ASN A 52 9.37 12.99 20.06
N LEU A 53 10.47 12.33 20.43
CA LEU A 53 11.54 12.92 21.24
C LEU A 53 12.56 13.63 20.33
N PRO A 54 13.10 14.78 20.74
CA PRO A 54 14.17 15.43 20.00
C PRO A 54 15.42 14.53 19.98
N VAL A 55 15.80 14.07 18.79
CA VAL A 55 17.06 13.34 18.57
C VAL A 55 18.19 14.37 18.47
N GLN A 56 19.13 14.33 19.42
CA GLN A 56 20.26 15.27 19.42
C GLN A 56 21.33 14.77 18.44
N THR A 57 21.42 15.45 17.29
CA THR A 57 22.53 15.29 16.33
C THR A 57 23.63 16.30 16.64
N ARG A 58 24.87 16.02 16.25
CA ARG A 58 25.97 17.00 16.41
C ARG A 58 25.66 18.31 15.67
N PRO A 59 26.06 19.48 16.20
CA PRO A 59 26.15 20.69 15.38
C PRO A 59 27.19 20.46 14.28
N CYS A 60 26.87 20.81 13.03
CA CYS A 60 27.83 20.80 11.93
C CYS A 60 29.11 21.55 12.35
N PRO A 61 30.33 21.03 12.10
CA PRO A 61 31.51 21.86 12.23
C PRO A 61 31.36 23.03 11.24
N ASN A 62 31.39 24.25 11.77
CA ASN A 62 31.32 25.49 10.99
C ASN A 62 32.26 25.38 9.78
N ARG A 63 31.70 25.31 8.56
CA ARG A 63 32.45 25.60 7.34
C ARG A 63 32.87 27.06 7.44
N ALA A 64 34.11 27.30 7.85
CA ALA A 64 34.73 28.61 7.71
C ALA A 64 34.67 29.01 6.22
N PHE A 65 34.10 30.18 5.95
CA PHE A 65 34.01 30.78 4.62
C PHE A 65 35.40 30.86 3.95
N PRO A 66 35.53 30.55 2.65
CA PRO A 66 36.74 30.80 1.90
C PRO A 66 36.80 32.27 1.51
N GLY A 67 37.59 33.07 2.22
CA GLY A 67 37.88 34.44 1.81
C GLY A 67 38.29 35.32 2.96
N TYR A 68 39.59 35.38 3.26
CA TYR A 68 40.39 36.55 3.62
C TYR A 68 41.76 36.05 4.14
N PRO A 69 42.89 36.39 3.50
CA PRO A 69 44.20 35.94 3.94
C PRO A 69 44.66 36.81 5.13
N ASN A 70 44.54 36.28 6.34
CA ASN A 70 45.26 36.86 7.47
C ASN A 70 46.70 36.33 7.48
N ASN A 71 47.61 37.19 7.03
CA ASN A 71 49.05 37.05 7.19
C ASN A 71 49.41 36.91 8.68
N GLN A 72 49.66 35.68 9.12
CA GLN A 72 50.52 35.42 10.27
C GLN A 72 51.70 34.56 9.81
N VAL A 73 52.84 35.24 9.72
CA VAL A 73 54.17 34.68 9.47
C VAL A 73 54.51 33.73 10.62
N LEU A 74 54.63 32.44 10.34
CA LEU A 74 55.39 31.48 11.13
C LEU A 74 56.35 30.75 10.19
N GLY A 75 57.63 30.79 10.55
CA GLY A 75 58.74 30.47 9.67
C GLY A 75 58.89 28.99 9.32
N SER A 76 59.40 28.77 8.11
CA SER A 76 60.55 27.90 7.84
C SER A 76 60.45 26.43 8.33
N THR A 77 59.85 25.55 7.50
CA THR A 77 60.56 24.49 6.71
C THR A 77 59.56 23.43 6.27
N ASN A 78 59.04 23.55 5.03
CA ASN A 78 59.12 22.50 4.00
C ASN A 78 58.34 22.94 2.76
N ARG A 79 58.97 22.75 1.61
CA ARG A 79 58.43 23.06 0.29
C ARG A 79 57.28 22.11 -0.03
N TYR A 80 56.11 22.65 -0.38
CA TYR A 80 55.12 21.94 -1.17
C TYR A 80 54.84 22.76 -2.43
N TYR A 81 55.12 22.18 -3.60
CA TYR A 81 54.67 22.69 -4.89
C TYR A 81 53.27 22.13 -5.20
N PRO A 82 52.37 22.91 -5.81
CA PRO A 82 50.96 22.56 -5.97
C PRO A 82 50.72 21.74 -7.25
N ALA A 83 49.70 20.89 -7.24
CA ALA A 83 49.04 20.43 -8.45
C ALA A 83 47.53 20.64 -8.31
N PHE A 84 47.02 21.52 -9.17
CA PHE A 84 45.61 21.83 -9.38
C PHE A 84 44.88 20.65 -10.05
N GLY A 85 43.60 20.46 -9.68
CA GLY A 85 42.55 20.11 -10.63
C GLY A 85 41.84 18.76 -10.45
N GLY A 86 40.51 18.83 -10.27
CA GLY A 86 39.58 17.80 -10.75
C GLY A 86 38.91 16.95 -9.68
N GLY A 87 37.70 17.35 -9.28
CA GLY A 87 36.84 16.54 -8.41
C GLY A 87 36.31 15.28 -9.10
N GLY A 88 36.15 14.23 -8.29
CA GLY A 88 35.51 12.98 -8.66
C GLY A 88 35.44 12.09 -7.43
N PHE A 89 34.23 11.82 -6.95
CA PHE A 89 33.96 10.99 -5.78
C PHE A 89 34.49 9.57 -5.99
N GLY A 90 35.28 9.06 -5.04
CA GLY A 90 35.75 7.69 -5.04
C GLY A 90 36.30 7.26 -3.68
N ALA A 91 35.65 6.24 -3.10
CA ALA A 91 36.15 5.26 -2.13
C ALA A 91 36.78 5.76 -0.81
N ALA A 92 36.00 5.67 0.28
CA ALA A 92 36.55 5.65 1.63
C ALA A 92 37.15 4.27 1.94
N ASN A 93 38.46 4.13 1.67
CA ASN A 93 39.27 3.06 2.22
C ASN A 93 39.51 3.30 3.72
N LYS A 94 39.36 2.23 4.49
CA LYS A 94 39.64 2.09 5.93
C LYS A 94 41.07 2.54 6.26
N VAL A 95 41.23 3.35 7.32
CA VAL A 95 42.52 3.52 8.01
C VAL A 95 42.32 3.14 9.47
N ALA A 96 43.07 2.13 9.88
CA ALA A 96 43.11 1.56 11.22
C ALA A 96 43.73 2.55 12.23
N PHE A 97 43.17 2.58 13.45
CA PHE A 97 43.85 3.11 14.62
C PHE A 97 44.01 1.99 15.65
N ALA A 98 45.26 1.73 16.04
CA ALA A 98 45.62 0.80 17.12
C ALA A 98 45.42 1.48 18.49
N PRO A 99 44.94 0.78 19.53
CA PRO A 99 44.87 1.32 20.88
C PRO A 99 46.15 0.99 21.68
N SER A 100 46.61 1.96 22.47
CA SER A 100 47.60 1.79 23.53
C SER A 100 46.89 1.41 24.84
N ALA A 101 47.39 0.39 25.52
CA ALA A 101 46.89 -0.11 26.81
C ALA A 101 47.30 0.81 27.98
N SER A 102 46.48 1.00 29.03
CA SER A 102 46.43 0.21 30.30
C SER A 102 45.43 0.88 31.29
N PRO A 103 45.14 0.35 32.51
CA PRO A 103 44.31 -0.83 32.79
C PRO A 103 43.21 -0.57 33.85
N GLY A 104 42.20 -1.44 33.90
CA GLY A 104 41.46 -1.74 35.14
C GLY A 104 39.94 -1.59 35.05
N PHE A 105 39.25 -2.68 34.75
CA PHE A 105 38.16 -3.28 35.53
C PHE A 105 37.73 -4.56 34.79
N ALA A 106 37.56 -5.65 35.54
CA ALA A 106 37.39 -7.00 35.00
C ALA A 106 36.12 -7.12 34.14
N GLY A 107 36.30 -7.32 32.83
CA GLY A 107 35.24 -7.79 31.93
C GLY A 107 35.07 -9.32 32.04
N PRO A 108 33.90 -9.85 31.67
CA PRO A 108 33.67 -11.28 31.60
C PRO A 108 34.63 -11.93 30.60
N ALA A 109 34.94 -13.21 30.83
CA ALA A 109 35.86 -14.02 30.05
C ALA A 109 35.65 -13.85 28.53
N PRO A 110 36.71 -13.89 27.71
CA PRO A 110 36.55 -13.89 26.27
C PRO A 110 35.64 -15.06 25.91
N ILE A 111 34.50 -14.76 25.29
CA ILE A 111 33.77 -15.75 24.51
C ILE A 111 34.81 -16.21 23.51
N ALA A 112 35.16 -17.50 23.58
CA ALA A 112 36.10 -18.13 22.69
C ALA A 112 35.81 -17.61 21.28
N GLU A 113 36.84 -17.06 20.65
CA GLU A 113 36.91 -16.88 19.22
C GLU A 113 36.52 -18.24 18.64
N SER A 114 35.23 -18.39 18.31
CA SER A 114 34.71 -19.60 17.73
C SER A 114 35.50 -19.70 16.45
N ALA A 115 36.36 -20.71 16.39
CA ALA A 115 37.21 -21.01 15.28
C ALA A 115 36.49 -20.59 14.00
N GLN A 116 37.11 -19.70 13.22
CA GLN A 116 36.97 -19.80 11.79
C GLN A 116 37.44 -21.22 11.47
N ALA A 117 36.52 -22.17 11.53
CA ALA A 117 36.68 -23.40 10.83
C ALA A 117 36.86 -22.93 9.39
N ASP A 118 38.07 -23.10 8.86
CA ASP A 118 38.30 -23.23 7.43
C ASP A 118 37.38 -24.37 6.99
N PHE A 119 36.12 -24.04 6.70
CA PHE A 119 35.24 -24.92 5.96
C PHE A 119 35.79 -24.87 4.55
N SER A 120 36.75 -25.74 4.23
CA SER A 120 36.95 -26.18 2.85
C SER A 120 35.60 -26.67 2.36
N PRO A 121 34.94 -25.97 1.42
CA PRO A 121 33.64 -26.37 0.92
C PRO A 121 33.84 -27.64 0.08
N VAL A 122 33.73 -28.80 0.70
CA VAL A 122 33.73 -30.07 -0.02
C VAL A 122 32.28 -30.42 -0.30
N VAL A 123 31.95 -30.72 -1.57
CA VAL A 123 30.64 -31.27 -1.93
C VAL A 123 30.47 -32.57 -1.15
N GLN A 124 29.52 -32.61 -0.21
CA GLN A 124 29.20 -33.81 0.57
C GLN A 124 28.04 -34.56 -0.07
N GLY A 125 27.93 -35.87 0.22
CA GLY A 125 26.87 -36.72 -0.31
C GLY A 125 25.52 -36.44 0.35
N THR A 126 24.90 -35.32 0.02
CA THR A 126 23.64 -34.85 0.60
C THR A 126 22.57 -34.69 -0.48
N ASN A 127 21.34 -35.04 -0.14
CA ASN A 127 20.14 -34.83 -0.95
C ASN A 127 19.24 -33.81 -0.23
N SER A 128 19.07 -32.62 -0.81
CA SER A 128 18.25 -31.54 -0.26
C SER A 128 17.03 -31.26 -1.14
N VAL A 129 15.89 -30.95 -0.50
CA VAL A 129 14.68 -30.45 -1.16
C VAL A 129 14.28 -29.16 -0.47
N ARG A 130 14.23 -28.08 -1.25
CA ARG A 130 14.08 -26.70 -0.78
C ARG A 130 12.75 -26.12 -1.25
N THR A 131 11.96 -25.63 -0.30
CA THR A 131 10.58 -25.17 -0.52
C THR A 131 10.24 -23.87 0.22
N LEU A 132 11.04 -23.47 1.22
CA LEU A 132 10.79 -22.29 2.05
C LEU A 132 11.72 -21.13 1.68
N PHE A 133 11.22 -20.18 0.90
CA PHE A 133 11.97 -19.00 0.42
C PHE A 133 11.35 -17.67 0.88
N PRO A 134 11.35 -17.36 2.19
CA PRO A 134 10.82 -16.11 2.69
C PRO A 134 11.77 -14.94 2.37
N GLU A 135 11.23 -13.74 2.16
CA GLU A 135 12.03 -12.52 2.04
C GLU A 135 12.66 -12.09 3.37
N THR A 136 11.98 -12.37 4.49
CA THR A 136 12.43 -12.02 5.85
C THR A 136 12.33 -13.22 6.79
N TRP A 137 13.30 -13.35 7.70
CA TRP A 137 13.38 -14.44 8.68
C TRP A 137 13.64 -13.88 10.08
N LEU A 138 13.10 -14.56 11.11
CA LEU A 138 13.19 -14.16 12.53
C LEU A 138 12.60 -12.78 12.88
N TRP A 139 11.60 -12.30 12.15
CA TRP A 139 10.85 -11.09 12.54
C TRP A 139 9.89 -11.38 13.71
N GLN A 140 10.43 -11.53 14.92
CA GLN A 140 9.71 -11.96 16.11
C GLN A 140 10.11 -11.15 17.35
N ILE A 141 9.18 -11.01 18.29
CA ILE A 141 9.45 -10.41 19.61
C ILE A 141 9.55 -11.54 20.64
N LYS A 142 10.67 -11.60 21.38
CA LYS A 142 10.88 -12.55 22.47
C LYS A 142 11.19 -11.81 23.76
N ARG A 143 10.69 -12.33 24.89
CA ARG A 143 11.01 -11.81 26.21
C ARG A 143 12.29 -12.48 26.72
N VAL A 144 13.30 -11.68 27.02
CA VAL A 144 14.55 -12.15 27.64
C VAL A 144 14.31 -12.39 29.14
N SER A 145 14.90 -13.45 29.67
CA SER A 145 14.80 -13.79 31.08
C SER A 145 15.53 -12.75 31.97
N PRO A 146 15.20 -12.64 33.28
CA PRO A 146 15.82 -11.66 34.17
C PRO A 146 17.34 -11.78 34.33
N ASP A 147 17.91 -12.93 33.98
CA ASP A 147 19.35 -13.21 33.91
C ASP A 147 20.03 -12.58 32.68
N GLY A 148 19.25 -11.96 31.79
CA GLY A 148 19.74 -11.27 30.59
C GLY A 148 20.07 -12.19 29.42
N SER A 149 19.68 -13.47 29.48
CA SER A 149 19.97 -14.46 28.44
C SER A 149 18.69 -15.05 27.83
N LEU A 150 18.73 -15.32 26.52
CA LEU A 150 17.69 -16.05 25.80
C LEU A 150 18.36 -16.94 24.77
N VAL A 151 18.13 -18.25 24.86
CA VAL A 151 18.60 -19.23 23.89
C VAL A 151 17.38 -19.97 23.34
N TYR A 152 17.24 -20.00 22.02
CA TYR A 152 16.19 -20.75 21.35
C TYR A 152 16.74 -21.27 20.01
N SER A 153 16.08 -22.30 19.48
CA SER A 153 16.44 -22.93 18.21
C SER A 153 15.36 -22.64 17.18
N GLU A 154 15.78 -22.31 15.96
CA GLU A 154 14.92 -22.15 14.79
C GLU A 154 15.57 -22.79 13.58
N THR A 155 14.75 -23.18 12.62
CA THR A 155 15.22 -23.73 11.34
C THR A 155 15.57 -22.59 10.39
N LEU A 156 16.76 -22.66 9.78
CA LEU A 156 17.19 -21.72 8.75
C LEU A 156 16.30 -21.89 7.50
N PRO A 157 15.88 -20.81 6.82
CA PRO A 157 15.15 -20.93 5.57
C PRO A 157 16.03 -21.55 4.48
N ASP A 158 15.38 -22.07 3.44
CA ASP A 158 16.07 -22.78 2.36
C ASP A 158 16.81 -21.84 1.39
N THR A 159 16.71 -20.53 1.59
CA THR A 159 17.45 -19.53 0.82
C THR A 159 18.95 -19.62 1.14
N ILE A 160 19.75 -19.95 0.12
CA ILE A 160 21.22 -19.95 0.19
C ILE A 160 21.70 -18.51 0.10
N THR A 161 21.88 -17.89 1.26
CA THR A 161 22.26 -16.48 1.39
C THR A 161 22.97 -16.26 2.72
N THR A 162 23.56 -15.08 2.88
CA THR A 162 23.99 -14.60 4.20
C THR A 162 22.86 -13.83 4.85
N TRP A 163 22.20 -14.45 5.82
CA TRP A 163 21.21 -13.79 6.66
C TRP A 163 21.93 -12.85 7.62
N GLN A 164 21.67 -11.56 7.47
CA GLN A 164 22.15 -10.53 8.39
C GLN A 164 21.04 -10.21 9.38
N GLY A 165 21.27 -10.54 10.64
CA GLY A 165 20.33 -10.32 11.72
C GLY A 165 20.83 -9.23 12.66
N THR A 166 19.91 -8.37 13.10
CA THR A 166 20.12 -7.50 14.27
C THR A 166 19.04 -7.79 15.29
N ALA A 167 19.38 -7.68 16.57
CA ALA A 167 18.42 -7.74 17.66
C ALA A 167 18.26 -6.33 18.24
N VAL A 168 17.00 -5.96 18.48
CA VAL A 168 16.65 -4.71 19.16
C VAL A 168 16.01 -5.08 20.49
N CYS A 169 16.60 -4.62 21.58
CA CYS A 169 16.16 -4.90 22.95
C CYS A 169 15.61 -3.63 23.60
N LEU A 170 14.52 -3.77 24.34
CA LEU A 170 13.93 -2.69 25.14
C LEU A 170 13.93 -3.10 26.62
N HIS A 171 14.63 -2.35 27.46
CA HIS A 171 14.65 -2.53 28.91
C HIS A 171 14.02 -1.32 29.62
N PRO A 172 13.11 -1.50 30.59
CA PRO A 172 12.41 -0.39 31.25
C PRO A 172 13.34 0.66 31.89
N GLN A 173 14.50 0.25 32.40
CA GLN A 173 15.46 1.15 33.07
C GLN A 173 16.64 1.56 32.18
N ASN A 174 17.06 0.67 31.27
CA ASN A 174 18.29 0.86 30.49
C ASN A 174 17.99 1.36 29.07
N GLY A 175 16.71 1.47 28.71
CA GLY A 175 16.27 1.99 27.43
C GLY A 175 16.44 0.98 26.29
N LEU A 176 16.71 1.51 25.10
CA LEU A 176 16.90 0.77 23.86
C LEU A 176 18.35 0.30 23.72
N GLY A 177 18.55 -0.97 23.42
CA GLY A 177 19.82 -1.53 22.97
C GLY A 177 19.68 -2.09 21.56
N VAL A 178 20.67 -1.87 20.71
CA VAL A 178 20.77 -2.50 19.38
C VAL A 178 22.01 -3.36 19.36
N SER A 179 21.87 -4.62 18.95
CA SER A 179 23.00 -5.53 18.83
C SER A 179 23.90 -5.12 17.66
N GLN A 180 25.13 -5.64 17.68
CA GLN A 180 25.90 -5.71 16.44
C GLN A 180 25.18 -6.64 15.45
N VAL A 181 25.44 -6.43 14.16
CA VAL A 181 24.94 -7.31 13.10
C VAL A 181 25.59 -8.69 13.28
N ALA A 182 24.76 -9.72 13.37
CA ALA A 182 25.18 -11.11 13.35
C ALA A 182 24.88 -11.70 11.97
N ASN A 183 25.84 -12.44 11.43
CA ASN A 183 25.69 -13.07 10.11
C ASN A 183 25.54 -14.58 10.30
N VAL A 184 24.51 -15.14 9.68
CA VAL A 184 24.32 -16.58 9.55
C VAL A 184 24.26 -16.89 8.08
N THR A 185 25.29 -17.57 7.58
CA THR A 185 25.33 -17.96 6.16
C THR A 185 24.73 -19.35 6.01
N GLY A 186 23.58 -19.42 5.33
CA GLY A 186 23.05 -20.67 4.80
C GLY A 186 23.79 -21.00 3.52
N PHE A 187 24.57 -22.08 3.53
CA PHE A 187 25.42 -22.42 2.41
C PHE A 187 25.38 -23.91 2.11
N GLN A 188 25.35 -24.22 0.81
CA GLN A 188 25.52 -25.56 0.29
C GLN A 188 26.54 -25.47 -0.87
N PRO A 189 27.57 -26.32 -0.91
CA PRO A 189 28.60 -26.23 -1.97
C PRO A 189 28.06 -26.49 -3.37
N LEU A 190 27.09 -27.41 -3.52
CA LEU A 190 26.40 -27.72 -4.77
C LEU A 190 24.91 -27.47 -4.62
N PHE A 191 24.36 -26.52 -5.39
CA PHE A 191 22.94 -26.18 -5.34
C PHE A 191 22.41 -25.62 -6.66
N VAL A 192 21.09 -25.54 -6.77
CA VAL A 192 20.38 -24.97 -7.91
C VAL A 192 19.59 -23.71 -7.54
N SER A 193 19.53 -22.71 -8.41
CA SER A 193 18.60 -21.59 -8.30
C SER A 193 17.67 -21.59 -9.51
N LEU A 194 16.41 -21.23 -9.31
CA LEU A 194 15.43 -21.08 -10.37
C LEU A 194 14.96 -19.62 -10.43
N THR A 195 15.13 -19.01 -11.59
CA THR A 195 14.66 -17.65 -11.88
C THR A 195 13.40 -17.72 -12.73
N LEU A 196 12.28 -17.25 -12.19
CA LEU A 196 10.96 -17.26 -12.80
C LEU A 196 10.45 -15.82 -13.02
N PRO A 197 9.55 -15.57 -13.98
CA PRO A 197 8.84 -14.31 -14.04
C PRO A 197 7.87 -14.20 -12.86
N ALA A 198 7.54 -12.97 -12.47
CA ALA A 198 6.64 -12.71 -11.34
C ALA A 198 5.24 -13.33 -11.52
N TYR A 199 4.77 -13.44 -12.76
CA TYR A 199 3.55 -14.13 -13.16
C TYR A 199 3.66 -14.52 -14.64
N MET A 200 2.76 -15.37 -15.11
CA MET A 200 2.53 -15.66 -16.53
C MET A 200 1.06 -15.52 -16.86
N GLN A 201 0.73 -15.25 -18.13
CA GLN A 201 -0.61 -15.41 -18.66
C GLN A 201 -0.73 -16.74 -19.41
N ARG A 202 -1.94 -17.29 -19.48
CA ARG A 202 -2.19 -18.54 -20.20
C ARG A 202 -1.73 -18.43 -21.66
N ASN A 203 -1.12 -19.51 -22.15
CA ASN A 203 -0.49 -19.67 -23.46
C ASN A 203 0.84 -18.93 -23.67
N GLU A 204 1.31 -18.12 -22.71
CA GLU A 204 2.67 -17.58 -22.75
C GLU A 204 3.71 -18.70 -22.60
N VAL A 205 4.86 -18.50 -23.22
CA VAL A 205 6.03 -19.37 -23.09
C VAL A 205 7.16 -18.56 -22.49
N ALA A 206 7.47 -18.77 -21.21
CA ALA A 206 8.55 -18.07 -20.52
C ALA A 206 9.84 -18.89 -20.56
N THR A 207 10.96 -18.24 -20.85
CA THR A 207 12.28 -18.84 -20.67
C THR A 207 12.67 -18.68 -19.20
N VAL A 208 12.55 -19.76 -18.44
CA VAL A 208 13.01 -19.83 -17.05
C VAL A 208 14.48 -20.21 -17.01
N ILE A 209 15.22 -19.63 -16.07
CA ILE A 209 16.67 -19.85 -15.99
C ILE A 209 16.97 -20.66 -14.74
N LEU A 210 17.46 -21.87 -14.94
CA LEU A 210 17.98 -22.71 -13.88
C LEU A 210 19.50 -22.51 -13.81
N THR A 211 20.03 -22.04 -12.69
CA THR A 211 21.48 -21.89 -12.49
C THR A 211 21.99 -22.88 -11.47
N ALA A 212 22.89 -23.77 -11.88
CA ALA A 212 23.58 -24.69 -10.98
C ALA A 212 24.91 -24.09 -10.54
N PHE A 213 25.19 -24.18 -9.24
CA PHE A 213 26.39 -23.64 -8.62
C PHE A 213 27.23 -24.76 -8.04
N ASN A 214 28.54 -24.71 -8.27
CA ASN A 214 29.55 -25.53 -7.63
C ASN A 214 30.62 -24.62 -7.02
N TYR A 215 30.53 -24.46 -5.70
CA TYR A 215 31.54 -23.79 -4.88
C TYR A 215 32.47 -24.80 -4.19
N GLY A 216 32.48 -26.06 -4.65
CA GLY A 216 33.43 -27.06 -4.21
C GLY A 216 34.88 -26.73 -4.59
N GLU A 217 35.83 -27.54 -4.14
CA GLU A 217 37.23 -27.45 -4.60
C GLU A 217 37.50 -28.23 -5.90
N GLU A 218 36.63 -29.19 -6.24
CA GLU A 218 36.80 -30.10 -7.39
C GLU A 218 35.72 -29.87 -8.46
N CYS A 219 36.02 -30.27 -9.69
CA CYS A 219 35.02 -30.29 -10.75
C CYS A 219 33.95 -31.36 -10.47
N VAL A 220 32.71 -31.07 -10.85
CA VAL A 220 31.57 -31.98 -10.64
C VAL A 220 30.82 -32.12 -11.95
N ALA A 221 30.68 -33.34 -12.44
CA ALA A 221 29.75 -33.64 -13.52
C ALA A 221 28.34 -33.70 -12.93
N VAL A 222 27.40 -32.98 -13.53
CA VAL A 222 26.03 -32.85 -13.04
C VAL A 222 25.02 -33.10 -14.15
N ARG A 223 23.85 -33.60 -13.76
CA ARG A 223 22.61 -33.56 -14.54
C ARG A 223 21.69 -32.53 -13.91
N VAL A 224 21.33 -31.54 -14.71
CA VAL A 224 20.34 -30.53 -14.37
C VAL A 224 19.01 -30.94 -15.01
N SER A 225 17.89 -30.85 -14.30
CA SER A 225 16.58 -31.15 -14.86
C SER A 225 15.51 -30.19 -14.35
N LEU A 226 14.55 -29.86 -15.21
CA LEU A 226 13.35 -29.11 -14.87
C LEU A 226 12.12 -30.01 -15.10
N ARG A 227 11.24 -30.04 -14.11
CA ARG A 227 10.00 -30.81 -14.15
C ARG A 227 8.83 -29.93 -13.74
N SER A 228 7.77 -29.93 -14.55
CA SER A 228 6.47 -29.41 -14.14
C SER A 228 5.79 -30.40 -13.20
N LEU A 229 5.34 -29.93 -12.03
CA LEU A 229 4.58 -30.75 -11.08
C LEU A 229 3.08 -30.71 -11.42
N GLU A 230 2.58 -29.53 -11.78
CA GLU A 230 1.18 -29.25 -12.05
C GLU A 230 1.10 -28.17 -13.14
N ASN A 231 0.12 -28.31 -14.06
CA ASN A 231 -0.49 -27.18 -14.76
C ASN A 231 0.42 -26.33 -15.70
N LEU A 232 1.65 -26.79 -15.95
CA LEU A 232 2.61 -26.23 -16.94
C LEU A 232 3.19 -27.32 -17.84
N GLU A 233 3.67 -26.92 -19.02
CA GLU A 233 4.37 -27.78 -19.97
C GLU A 233 5.81 -27.28 -20.18
N VAL A 234 6.82 -28.15 -20.08
CA VAL A 234 8.20 -27.82 -20.48
C VAL A 234 8.32 -28.07 -21.99
N VAL A 235 8.76 -27.08 -22.76
CA VAL A 235 8.70 -27.07 -24.23
C VAL A 235 10.12 -26.96 -24.83
N GLY A 236 10.32 -27.50 -26.04
CA GLY A 236 11.43 -27.10 -26.92
C GLY A 236 12.81 -27.71 -26.65
N GLY A 237 12.98 -28.58 -25.66
CA GLY A 237 14.28 -29.19 -25.36
C GLY A 237 14.21 -30.42 -24.45
N PRO A 238 15.33 -31.11 -24.19
CA PRO A 238 15.36 -32.18 -23.22
C PRO A 238 15.09 -31.63 -21.82
N ASN A 239 14.23 -32.31 -21.04
CA ASN A 239 13.93 -31.92 -19.65
C ASN A 239 15.13 -32.06 -18.71
N SER A 240 16.27 -32.51 -19.22
CA SER A 240 17.53 -32.58 -18.50
C SER A 240 18.74 -32.32 -19.39
N THR A 241 19.74 -31.64 -18.85
CA THR A 241 21.00 -31.33 -19.51
C THR A 241 22.15 -31.74 -18.61
N ASP A 242 23.13 -32.44 -19.19
CA ASP A 242 24.36 -32.80 -18.49
C ASP A 242 25.41 -31.70 -18.70
N ALA A 243 26.16 -31.38 -17.64
CA ALA A 243 27.18 -30.36 -17.66
C ALA A 243 28.32 -30.67 -16.70
N LEU A 244 29.48 -30.05 -16.95
CA LEU A 244 30.63 -30.09 -16.05
C LEU A 244 30.79 -28.73 -15.38
N LEU A 245 30.73 -28.69 -14.05
CA LEU A 245 30.93 -27.47 -13.27
C LEU A 245 32.30 -27.49 -12.60
N CYS A 246 33.19 -26.62 -13.05
CA CYS A 246 34.56 -26.52 -12.55
C CYS A 246 34.80 -25.18 -11.83
N PRO A 247 35.11 -25.17 -10.52
CA PRO A 247 35.29 -23.94 -9.74
C PRO A 247 36.33 -22.98 -10.32
N ASN A 248 37.38 -23.54 -10.95
CA ASN A 248 38.50 -22.77 -11.50
C ASN A 248 38.18 -22.05 -12.83
N SER A 249 37.09 -22.40 -13.51
CA SER A 249 36.66 -21.75 -14.76
C SER A 249 35.39 -20.92 -14.56
N SER A 250 34.35 -21.52 -14.01
CA SER A 250 33.11 -20.84 -13.62
C SER A 250 32.46 -21.62 -12.48
N THR A 251 32.21 -20.96 -11.36
CA THR A 251 31.52 -21.54 -10.21
C THR A 251 30.05 -21.85 -10.47
N SER A 252 29.50 -21.44 -11.62
CA SER A 252 28.12 -21.73 -12.01
C SER A 252 27.93 -21.88 -13.51
N ALA A 253 26.84 -22.53 -13.88
CA ALA A 253 26.32 -22.56 -15.25
C ALA A 253 24.79 -22.38 -15.23
N SER A 254 24.29 -21.62 -16.20
CA SER A 254 22.86 -21.35 -16.36
C SER A 254 22.32 -22.11 -17.56
N PHE A 255 21.14 -22.70 -17.37
CA PHE A 255 20.44 -23.55 -18.30
C PHE A 255 19.05 -22.96 -18.54
N PRO A 256 18.79 -22.39 -19.71
CA PRO A 256 17.46 -21.91 -20.06
C PRO A 256 16.54 -23.09 -20.35
N PHE A 257 15.30 -23.00 -19.88
CA PHE A 257 14.22 -23.93 -20.20
C PHE A 257 12.99 -23.11 -20.56
N ASP A 258 12.26 -23.53 -21.60
CA ASP A 258 11.01 -22.89 -21.96
C ASP A 258 9.84 -23.60 -21.30
N VAL A 259 8.97 -22.83 -20.65
CA VAL A 259 7.79 -23.33 -19.93
C VAL A 259 6.56 -22.63 -20.46
N ARG A 260 5.54 -23.40 -20.82
CA ARG A 260 4.24 -22.91 -21.29
C ARG A 260 3.19 -23.00 -20.20
N ALA A 261 2.45 -21.92 -20.01
CA ALA A 261 1.31 -21.84 -19.11
C ALA A 261 0.04 -22.41 -19.76
N THR A 262 -0.54 -23.48 -19.22
CA THR A 262 -1.67 -24.17 -19.86
C THR A 262 -3.01 -24.00 -19.13
N THR A 263 -3.00 -23.84 -17.81
CA THR A 263 -4.24 -23.72 -17.00
C THR A 263 -4.20 -22.50 -16.06
N LEU A 264 -5.37 -22.02 -15.64
CA LEU A 264 -5.54 -20.79 -14.84
C LEU A 264 -5.47 -21.05 -13.32
N GLU A 265 -4.48 -21.84 -12.91
CA GLU A 265 -4.29 -22.24 -11.51
C GLU A 265 -2.83 -21.99 -11.09
N GLU A 266 -2.61 -21.86 -9.77
CA GLU A 266 -1.25 -21.85 -9.23
C GLU A 266 -0.50 -23.10 -9.69
N SER A 267 0.67 -22.88 -10.27
CA SER A 267 1.44 -23.95 -10.88
C SER A 267 2.80 -24.08 -10.22
N ARG A 268 3.37 -25.29 -10.19
CA ARG A 268 4.62 -25.57 -9.47
C ARG A 268 5.68 -26.17 -10.38
N LEU A 269 6.87 -25.62 -10.31
CA LEU A 269 8.05 -26.10 -11.03
C LEU A 269 9.08 -26.67 -10.05
N GLU A 270 9.62 -27.83 -10.41
CA GLU A 270 10.71 -28.50 -9.70
C GLU A 270 11.99 -28.43 -10.54
N ALA A 271 12.97 -27.69 -10.04
CA ALA A 271 14.32 -27.63 -10.59
C ALA A 271 15.25 -28.53 -9.76
N ARG A 272 16.05 -29.36 -10.41
CA ARG A 272 16.96 -30.29 -9.75
C ARG A 272 18.34 -30.29 -10.38
N VAL A 273 19.37 -30.38 -9.54
CA VAL A 273 20.74 -30.70 -9.94
C VAL A 273 21.18 -31.97 -9.22
N GLN A 274 21.79 -32.91 -9.95
CA GLN A 274 22.28 -34.17 -9.41
C GLN A 274 23.68 -34.46 -9.95
N THR A 275 24.61 -34.87 -9.10
CA THR A 275 25.95 -35.29 -9.50
C THR A 275 25.94 -36.62 -10.26
N ARG A 276 26.88 -36.77 -11.20
CA ARG A 276 27.13 -37.98 -11.98
C ARG A 276 28.53 -38.54 -11.69
N PRO A 277 28.74 -39.19 -10.53
CA PRO A 277 30.06 -39.72 -10.14
C PRO A 277 30.63 -40.74 -11.15
N GLU A 278 29.77 -41.43 -11.89
CA GLU A 278 30.14 -42.40 -12.92
C GLU A 278 30.68 -41.77 -14.22
N ALA A 279 30.57 -40.44 -14.39
CA ALA A 279 30.95 -39.73 -15.62
C ALA A 279 32.46 -39.53 -15.79
N GLN A 280 33.32 -40.10 -14.92
CA GLN A 280 34.79 -39.95 -15.01
C GLN A 280 35.35 -40.42 -16.37
N ALA A 281 34.70 -41.39 -17.02
CA ALA A 281 35.08 -41.85 -18.35
C ALA A 281 34.79 -40.83 -19.47
N GLU A 282 33.80 -39.94 -19.27
CA GLU A 282 33.45 -38.86 -20.21
C GLU A 282 34.45 -37.69 -20.12
N TYR A 283 35.12 -37.53 -18.97
CA TYR A 283 36.05 -36.45 -18.68
C TYR A 283 37.42 -36.98 -18.18
N PRO A 284 38.19 -37.68 -19.02
CA PRO A 284 39.43 -38.35 -18.60
C PRO A 284 40.54 -37.39 -18.13
N ASP A 285 40.56 -36.15 -18.63
CA ASP A 285 41.57 -35.15 -18.31
C ASP A 285 41.23 -34.29 -17.08
N VAL A 286 40.06 -34.51 -16.47
CA VAL A 286 39.56 -33.73 -15.33
C VAL A 286 39.31 -34.64 -14.14
N LYS A 287 39.88 -34.29 -12.98
CA LYS A 287 39.58 -34.99 -11.73
C LYS A 287 38.17 -34.60 -11.26
N LEU A 288 37.22 -35.53 -11.32
CA LEU A 288 35.86 -35.32 -10.83
C LEU A 288 35.74 -35.70 -9.35
N SER A 289 34.90 -34.96 -8.63
CA SER A 289 34.45 -35.37 -7.31
C SER A 289 33.55 -36.60 -7.42
N ASN A 290 33.93 -37.69 -6.73
CA ASN A 290 33.19 -38.95 -6.72
C ASN A 290 32.14 -38.97 -5.58
N VAL A 291 31.28 -37.95 -5.56
CA VAL A 291 30.28 -37.77 -4.50
C VAL A 291 28.89 -37.78 -5.13
N ASN A 292 27.97 -38.56 -4.54
CA ASN A 292 26.57 -38.57 -4.93
C ASN A 292 25.79 -37.54 -4.12
N SER A 293 25.54 -36.37 -4.72
CA SER A 293 24.77 -35.27 -4.14
C SER A 293 23.65 -34.82 -5.09
N SER A 294 22.56 -34.34 -4.54
CA SER A 294 21.55 -33.61 -5.31
C SER A 294 20.90 -32.49 -4.51
N ASP A 295 20.48 -31.45 -5.22
CA ASP A 295 19.68 -30.35 -4.67
C ASP A 295 18.45 -30.14 -5.56
N THR A 296 17.30 -29.90 -4.93
CA THR A 296 16.01 -29.70 -5.59
C THR A 296 15.33 -28.46 -5.02
N VAL A 297 14.83 -27.60 -5.90
CA VAL A 297 14.06 -26.39 -5.57
C VAL A 297 12.68 -26.51 -6.18
N ILE A 298 11.64 -26.28 -5.38
CA ILE A 298 10.26 -26.17 -5.87
C ILE A 298 9.77 -24.74 -5.66
N GLN A 299 9.33 -24.09 -6.74
CA GLN A 299 8.74 -22.75 -6.71
C GLN A 299 7.37 -22.75 -7.37
N THR A 300 6.51 -21.86 -6.89
CA THR A 300 5.16 -21.64 -7.43
C THR A 300 5.17 -20.42 -8.35
N ILE A 301 4.38 -20.49 -9.41
CA ILE A 301 4.14 -19.39 -10.35
C ILE A 301 2.64 -19.15 -10.52
N ASP A 302 2.26 -17.87 -10.50
CA ASP A 302 0.88 -17.41 -10.70
C ASP A 302 0.57 -17.36 -12.20
N VAL A 303 -0.43 -18.13 -12.64
CA VAL A 303 -0.91 -18.14 -14.02
C VAL A 303 -2.26 -17.44 -14.12
N ARG A 304 -2.27 -16.31 -14.83
CA ARG A 304 -3.42 -15.40 -14.95
C ARG A 304 -4.15 -15.55 -16.30
N PRO A 305 -5.44 -15.24 -16.33
CA PRO A 305 -6.16 -15.13 -17.59
C PRO A 305 -5.66 -13.96 -18.44
N GLU A 306 -5.70 -14.14 -19.75
CA GLU A 306 -5.50 -13.11 -20.75
C GLU A 306 -6.65 -12.08 -20.76
N GLY A 307 -6.48 -10.96 -21.47
CA GLY A 307 -7.52 -9.94 -21.66
C GLY A 307 -7.75 -9.02 -20.46
N PHE A 308 -8.91 -8.36 -20.46
CA PHE A 308 -9.27 -7.30 -19.53
C PHE A 308 -9.99 -7.85 -18.29
N PRO A 309 -9.44 -7.67 -17.08
CA PRO A 309 -10.09 -8.13 -15.86
C PRO A 309 -11.32 -7.28 -15.54
N ILE A 310 -12.48 -7.92 -15.42
CA ILE A 310 -13.74 -7.33 -15.00
C ILE A 310 -14.10 -7.87 -13.62
N ARG A 311 -14.50 -6.95 -12.74
CA ARG A 311 -14.84 -7.24 -11.35
C ARG A 311 -16.13 -6.51 -11.01
N GLU A 312 -17.16 -7.27 -10.71
CA GLU A 312 -18.45 -6.76 -10.31
C GLU A 312 -18.75 -7.25 -8.90
N ILE A 313 -19.16 -6.34 -8.03
CA ILE A 313 -19.50 -6.67 -6.65
C ILE A 313 -20.81 -6.00 -6.32
N ASP A 314 -21.83 -6.81 -6.08
CA ASP A 314 -23.11 -6.37 -5.59
C ASP A 314 -23.25 -6.73 -4.12
N THR A 315 -23.76 -5.79 -3.33
CA THR A 315 -23.98 -6.00 -1.89
C THR A 315 -25.45 -5.73 -1.56
N PHE A 316 -26.08 -6.64 -0.83
CA PHE A 316 -27.50 -6.61 -0.48
C PHE A 316 -27.67 -6.77 1.02
N LEU A 317 -28.64 -6.06 1.60
CA LEU A 317 -29.01 -6.20 3.01
C LEU A 317 -30.45 -6.70 3.09
N LEU A 318 -30.62 -7.94 3.51
CA LEU A 318 -31.92 -8.59 3.68
C LEU A 318 -32.30 -8.53 5.16
N CYS A 319 -33.54 -8.15 5.46
CA CYS A 319 -34.07 -8.06 6.81
C CYS A 319 -35.35 -8.89 6.96
N ALA A 320 -35.65 -9.30 8.19
CA ALA A 320 -36.88 -9.96 8.57
C ALA A 320 -37.37 -9.41 9.91
N SER A 321 -38.68 -9.18 10.05
CA SER A 321 -39.26 -8.63 11.28
C SER A 321 -39.39 -9.67 12.40
N GLY A 322 -39.34 -10.96 12.07
CA GLY A 322 -39.63 -12.07 13.00
C GLY A 322 -41.13 -12.36 13.17
N ASP A 323 -42.01 -11.54 12.58
CA ASP A 323 -43.45 -11.78 12.58
C ASP A 323 -43.80 -12.84 11.54
N SER A 324 -44.49 -13.91 11.96
CA SER A 324 -44.91 -14.99 11.05
C SER A 324 -45.84 -14.55 9.91
N ASN A 325 -46.41 -13.35 10.01
CA ASN A 325 -47.29 -12.75 9.00
C ASN A 325 -46.56 -11.83 8.01
N SER A 326 -45.27 -11.58 8.22
CA SER A 326 -44.43 -10.75 7.36
C SER A 326 -43.37 -11.61 6.69
N ALA A 327 -43.44 -11.73 5.37
CA ALA A 327 -42.44 -12.46 4.61
C ALA A 327 -41.06 -11.80 4.79
N PRO A 328 -40.00 -12.59 4.98
CA PRO A 328 -38.63 -12.06 4.97
C PRO A 328 -38.31 -11.40 3.62
N ASP A 329 -37.36 -10.46 3.64
CA ASP A 329 -36.85 -9.89 2.41
C ASP A 329 -36.27 -10.98 1.50
N THR A 330 -36.50 -10.82 0.20
CA THR A 330 -35.92 -11.67 -0.84
C THR A 330 -35.32 -10.80 -1.93
N VAL A 331 -34.19 -11.22 -2.49
CA VAL A 331 -33.58 -10.55 -3.65
C VAL A 331 -33.27 -11.57 -4.73
N GLN A 332 -33.58 -11.18 -5.97
CA GLN A 332 -33.13 -11.89 -7.16
C GLN A 332 -31.88 -11.19 -7.68
N VAL A 333 -30.79 -11.93 -7.78
CA VAL A 333 -29.51 -11.45 -8.28
C VAL A 333 -29.30 -12.03 -9.66
N ASN A 334 -29.18 -11.16 -10.66
CA ASN A 334 -28.85 -11.57 -12.03
C ASN A 334 -27.47 -11.05 -12.36
N LEU A 335 -26.51 -11.96 -12.55
CA LEU A 335 -25.19 -11.60 -13.04
C LEU A 335 -25.27 -11.22 -14.52
N PRO A 336 -24.53 -10.20 -14.96
CA PRO A 336 -24.52 -9.85 -16.37
C PRO A 336 -23.83 -10.95 -17.18
N THR A 337 -24.35 -11.18 -18.38
CA THR A 337 -23.72 -12.07 -19.34
C THR A 337 -22.45 -11.43 -19.88
N PRO A 338 -21.27 -12.05 -19.70
CA PRO A 338 -20.02 -11.52 -20.23
C PRO A 338 -20.05 -11.42 -21.75
N VAL A 339 -19.57 -10.31 -22.29
CA VAL A 339 -19.28 -10.18 -23.72
C VAL A 339 -17.81 -10.54 -23.94
N ALA A 340 -17.55 -11.37 -24.97
CA ALA A 340 -16.21 -11.83 -25.33
C ALA A 340 -15.42 -12.44 -24.15
N LEU A 341 -16.08 -13.34 -23.39
CA LEU A 341 -15.50 -14.00 -22.23
C LEU A 341 -14.19 -14.73 -22.56
N VAL A 342 -13.22 -14.62 -21.66
CA VAL A 342 -12.05 -15.50 -21.63
C VAL A 342 -12.44 -16.78 -20.90
N GLU A 343 -12.49 -17.89 -21.62
CA GLU A 343 -12.95 -19.19 -21.10
C GLU A 343 -12.16 -19.62 -19.86
N GLY A 344 -12.87 -20.14 -18.85
CA GLY A 344 -12.28 -20.58 -17.58
C GLY A 344 -11.91 -19.47 -16.59
N SER A 345 -12.05 -18.18 -16.97
CA SER A 345 -11.71 -17.05 -16.08
C SER A 345 -12.81 -16.67 -15.08
N GLN A 346 -14.02 -17.23 -15.22
CA GLN A 346 -15.17 -16.88 -14.40
C GLN A 346 -15.04 -17.42 -12.97
N GLN A 347 -15.28 -16.56 -11.99
CA GLN A 347 -15.38 -16.92 -10.59
C GLN A 347 -16.54 -16.16 -9.94
N VAL A 348 -17.43 -16.88 -9.29
CA VAL A 348 -18.52 -16.30 -8.48
C VAL A 348 -18.26 -16.64 -7.02
N VAL A 349 -18.13 -15.60 -6.19
CA VAL A 349 -17.88 -15.73 -4.76
C VAL A 349 -19.06 -15.13 -4.00
N LEU A 350 -19.73 -15.96 -3.20
CA LEU A 350 -20.76 -15.53 -2.28
C LEU A 350 -20.19 -15.28 -0.89
N VAL A 351 -20.66 -14.22 -0.26
CA VAL A 351 -20.23 -13.80 1.06
C VAL A 351 -21.45 -13.50 1.92
N GLY A 352 -21.60 -14.20 3.04
CA GLY A 352 -22.66 -13.96 4.02
C GLY A 352 -22.10 -13.40 5.33
N THR A 353 -22.80 -12.41 5.90
CA THR A 353 -22.51 -11.87 7.24
C THR A 353 -23.77 -11.40 7.96
N GLY A 354 -23.78 -11.45 9.29
CA GLY A 354 -24.87 -10.96 10.14
C GLY A 354 -24.77 -9.48 10.52
N ASP A 355 -23.61 -8.87 10.29
CA ASP A 355 -23.33 -7.45 10.50
C ASP A 355 -22.61 -6.91 9.27
N ILE A 356 -23.09 -5.78 8.75
CA ILE A 356 -22.56 -5.13 7.55
C ILE A 356 -21.09 -4.75 7.69
N LEU A 357 -20.62 -4.46 8.90
CA LEU A 357 -19.26 -4.01 9.16
C LEU A 357 -18.25 -5.17 9.12
N ALA A 358 -18.68 -6.42 9.15
CA ALA A 358 -17.80 -7.57 8.90
C ALA A 358 -17.09 -7.48 7.55
N LEU A 359 -17.74 -6.85 6.55
CA LEU A 359 -17.16 -6.61 5.23
C LEU A 359 -15.92 -5.71 5.30
N SER A 360 -15.87 -4.77 6.25
CA SER A 360 -14.71 -3.90 6.53
C SER A 360 -13.62 -4.56 7.39
N LEU A 361 -13.93 -5.68 8.05
CA LEU A 361 -13.05 -6.31 9.04
C LEU A 361 -12.33 -7.56 8.54
N LYS A 362 -12.72 -8.12 7.38
CA LYS A 362 -12.09 -9.31 6.80
C LYS A 362 -10.60 -9.11 6.54
N ASP A 363 -10.26 -8.02 5.86
CA ASP A 363 -8.89 -7.68 5.49
C ASP A 363 -8.53 -6.32 6.10
N LEU A 364 -7.67 -6.38 7.11
CA LEU A 364 -7.13 -5.21 7.79
C LEU A 364 -5.87 -4.64 7.11
N SER A 365 -5.47 -5.16 5.94
CA SER A 365 -4.45 -4.52 5.11
C SER A 365 -4.97 -3.23 4.49
N VAL A 366 -4.09 -2.27 4.25
CA VAL A 366 -4.42 -1.00 3.61
C VAL A 366 -3.52 -0.85 2.40
N PRO A 367 -4.04 -0.56 1.19
CA PRO A 367 -3.22 -0.36 0.02
C PRO A 367 -2.16 0.72 0.24
N THR A 368 -0.91 0.47 -0.14
CA THR A 368 0.22 1.40 0.08
C THR A 368 -0.03 2.79 -0.52
N ILE A 369 -0.74 2.87 -1.65
CA ILE A 369 -1.13 4.13 -2.29
C ILE A 369 -1.99 5.02 -1.38
N THR A 370 -2.74 4.43 -0.45
CA THR A 370 -3.56 5.18 0.52
C THR A 370 -2.71 6.01 1.47
N TYR A 371 -1.54 5.51 1.87
CA TYR A 371 -0.58 6.25 2.72
C TYR A 371 0.26 7.27 1.95
N SER A 372 0.06 7.36 0.64
CA SER A 372 0.87 8.23 -0.23
C SER A 372 0.39 9.69 -0.22
N ASN A 373 -0.84 9.94 0.25
CA ASN A 373 -1.41 11.27 0.39
C ASN A 373 -2.09 11.46 1.77
N ALA A 374 -2.29 12.71 2.17
CA ALA A 374 -2.87 13.07 3.45
C ALA A 374 -4.32 12.59 3.60
N GLU A 375 -5.16 12.75 2.58
CA GLU A 375 -6.58 12.46 2.69
C GLU A 375 -6.86 10.97 2.94
N GLY A 376 -6.22 10.09 2.17
CA GLY A 376 -6.31 8.65 2.35
C GLY A 376 -5.79 8.19 3.71
N THR A 377 -4.68 8.78 4.16
CA THR A 377 -4.11 8.50 5.47
C THR A 377 -5.06 8.91 6.60
N LEU A 378 -5.66 10.10 6.52
CA LEU A 378 -6.66 10.59 7.47
C LEU A 378 -7.93 9.74 7.47
N ALA A 379 -8.38 9.29 6.30
CA ALA A 379 -9.54 8.42 6.18
C ALA A 379 -9.31 7.06 6.84
N VAL A 380 -8.13 6.47 6.70
CA VAL A 380 -7.76 5.24 7.42
C VAL A 380 -7.76 5.47 8.92
N LEU A 381 -7.22 6.59 9.38
CA LEU A 381 -7.16 6.95 10.80
C LEU A 381 -8.57 7.06 11.41
N ALA A 382 -9.44 7.87 10.80
CA ALA A 382 -10.79 8.13 11.28
C ALA A 382 -11.69 6.88 11.20
N SER A 383 -11.72 6.20 10.04
CA SER A 383 -12.55 4.99 9.86
C SER A 383 -12.14 3.87 10.81
N SER A 384 -10.84 3.67 11.06
CA SER A 384 -10.36 2.68 12.03
C SER A 384 -10.78 3.01 13.46
N ALA A 385 -10.78 4.29 13.83
CA ALA A 385 -11.24 4.74 15.14
C ALA A 385 -12.77 4.54 15.30
N TYR A 386 -13.57 4.82 14.27
CA TYR A 386 -15.01 4.56 14.31
C TYR A 386 -15.35 3.07 14.40
N LEU A 387 -14.61 2.21 13.69
CA LEU A 387 -14.76 0.76 13.81
C LEU A 387 -14.39 0.26 15.21
N LEU A 388 -13.27 0.73 15.79
CA LEU A 388 -12.91 0.38 17.17
C LEU A 388 -14.01 0.77 18.15
N LYS A 389 -14.46 2.03 18.10
CA LYS A 389 -15.51 2.54 18.98
C LYS A 389 -16.81 1.74 18.86
N TYR A 390 -17.20 1.37 17.65
CA TYR A 390 -18.36 0.52 17.41
C TYR A 390 -18.22 -0.86 18.06
N LEU A 391 -17.08 -1.54 17.83
CA LEU A 391 -16.83 -2.88 18.35
C LEU A 391 -16.73 -2.89 19.88
N GLU A 392 -16.15 -1.85 20.48
CA GLU A 392 -16.10 -1.65 21.93
C GLU A 392 -17.51 -1.43 22.51
N GLN A 393 -18.31 -0.55 21.90
CA GLN A 393 -19.69 -0.27 22.33
C GLN A 393 -20.61 -1.49 22.25
N THR A 394 -20.40 -2.35 21.25
CA THR A 394 -21.20 -3.57 21.05
C THR A 394 -20.66 -4.78 21.80
N GLY A 395 -19.48 -4.68 22.42
CA GLY A 395 -18.84 -5.79 23.12
C GLY A 395 -18.38 -6.94 22.20
N THR A 396 -18.17 -6.64 20.92
CA THR A 396 -17.84 -7.64 19.88
C THR A 396 -16.37 -7.60 19.44
N LEU A 397 -15.55 -6.79 20.11
CA LEU A 397 -14.13 -6.63 19.81
C LEU A 397 -13.32 -7.88 20.18
N THR A 398 -12.72 -8.53 19.17
CA THR A 398 -11.78 -9.64 19.37
C THR A 398 -10.33 -9.15 19.42
N ASP A 399 -9.43 -9.90 20.07
CA ASP A 399 -8.02 -9.51 20.20
C ASP A 399 -7.31 -9.31 18.85
N THR A 400 -7.60 -10.17 17.87
CA THR A 400 -7.03 -10.07 16.51
C THR A 400 -7.49 -8.79 15.82
N VAL A 401 -8.79 -8.49 15.84
CA VAL A 401 -9.34 -7.27 15.22
C VAL A 401 -8.87 -6.03 15.96
N ASN A 402 -8.82 -6.06 17.29
CA ASN A 402 -8.32 -4.97 18.13
C ASN A 402 -6.86 -4.62 17.79
N SER A 403 -5.98 -5.63 17.78
CA SER A 403 -4.57 -5.45 17.45
C SER A 403 -4.37 -4.91 16.03
N GLY A 404 -5.13 -5.41 15.05
CA GLY A 404 -5.11 -4.95 13.67
C GLY A 404 -5.58 -3.49 13.51
N LEU A 405 -6.73 -3.13 14.06
CA LEU A 405 -7.26 -1.75 13.98
C LEU A 405 -6.39 -0.76 14.76
N ARG A 406 -5.89 -1.11 15.95
CA ARG A 406 -4.93 -0.26 16.69
C ARG A 406 -3.60 -0.13 15.96
N SER A 407 -3.20 -1.15 15.18
CA SER A 407 -2.05 -1.05 14.28
C SER A 407 -2.31 -0.04 13.16
N ARG A 408 -3.46 -0.11 12.47
CA ARG A 408 -3.88 0.88 11.45
C ARG A 408 -3.90 2.31 12.01
N VAL A 409 -4.48 2.53 13.19
CA VAL A 409 -4.53 3.85 13.85
C VAL A 409 -3.13 4.40 14.08
N ARG A 410 -2.21 3.60 14.62
CA ARG A 410 -0.82 4.02 14.86
C ARG A 410 -0.06 4.31 13.56
N GLN A 411 -0.17 3.42 12.58
CA GLN A 411 0.49 3.58 11.28
C GLN A 411 -0.02 4.83 10.55
N ALA A 412 -1.34 5.04 10.52
CA ALA A 412 -1.94 6.22 9.90
C ALA A 412 -1.56 7.52 10.62
N SER A 413 -1.59 7.53 11.96
CA SER A 413 -1.15 8.70 12.74
C SER A 413 0.32 9.06 12.46
N GLN A 414 1.21 8.06 12.38
CA GLN A 414 2.62 8.27 12.06
C GLN A 414 2.82 8.76 10.62
N ALA A 415 2.20 8.11 9.64
CA ALA A 415 2.28 8.50 8.24
C ALA A 415 1.78 9.94 8.02
N GLN A 416 0.73 10.34 8.75
CA GLN A 416 0.12 11.65 8.61
C GLN A 416 1.05 12.82 8.97
N ASN A 417 2.03 12.59 9.86
CA ASN A 417 3.01 13.61 10.23
C ASN A 417 3.86 14.07 9.04
N SER A 418 4.06 13.22 8.03
CA SER A 418 4.80 13.60 6.83
C SER A 418 4.09 14.69 6.01
N PHE A 419 2.78 14.84 6.18
CA PHE A 419 1.96 15.84 5.48
C PHE A 419 1.72 17.12 6.30
N ARG A 420 2.17 17.14 7.55
CA ARG A 420 1.93 18.21 8.53
C ARG A 420 3.03 19.26 8.51
N SER A 421 2.67 20.52 8.68
CA SER A 421 3.59 21.65 8.91
C SER A 421 3.68 22.08 10.37
N SER A 422 4.73 22.86 10.67
CA SER A 422 4.98 23.39 12.01
C SER A 422 3.89 24.35 12.52
N ASP A 423 3.14 24.97 11.61
CA ASP A 423 1.97 25.80 11.94
C ASP A 423 0.69 24.99 12.18
N GLY A 424 0.77 23.65 12.11
CA GLY A 424 -0.35 22.73 12.27
C GLY A 424 -1.16 22.49 10.99
N SER A 425 -0.82 23.12 9.88
CA SER A 425 -1.51 22.91 8.61
C SER A 425 -1.10 21.62 7.91
N TYR A 426 -1.98 21.10 7.06
CA TYR A 426 -1.76 19.90 6.26
C TYR A 426 -1.78 20.22 4.77
N ALA A 427 -0.92 19.55 4.01
CA ALA A 427 -0.93 19.56 2.55
C ALA A 427 -1.24 18.15 2.02
N GLN A 428 -1.64 18.03 0.75
CA GLN A 428 -1.96 16.73 0.17
C GLN A 428 -0.75 15.78 0.16
N PHE A 429 0.46 16.32 0.03
CA PHE A 429 1.73 15.60 0.00
C PHE A 429 2.81 16.33 0.84
N GLY A 430 3.85 15.61 1.29
CA GLY A 430 4.75 16.03 2.37
C GLY A 430 5.86 17.05 2.06
N SER A 431 5.91 17.63 0.86
CA SER A 431 6.88 18.69 0.52
C SER A 431 6.38 20.07 0.96
N SER A 432 7.31 20.98 1.33
CA SER A 432 7.01 22.40 1.56
C SER A 432 6.41 23.09 0.33
N GLU A 433 6.64 22.54 -0.87
CA GLU A 433 6.16 23.07 -2.14
C GLU A 433 4.65 22.88 -2.35
N PHE A 434 4.01 21.95 -1.63
CA PHE A 434 2.58 21.74 -1.76
C PHE A 434 1.78 22.80 -0.98
N PRO A 435 0.68 23.31 -1.56
CA PRO A 435 -0.17 24.28 -0.89
C PRO A 435 -0.81 23.66 0.35
N ARG A 436 -0.86 24.45 1.42
CA ARG A 436 -1.55 24.07 2.66
C ARG A 436 -3.05 24.15 2.44
N SER A 437 -3.79 23.13 2.87
CA SER A 437 -5.22 22.96 2.65
C SER A 437 -5.98 23.12 3.97
N VAL A 438 -6.93 24.05 3.98
CA VAL A 438 -7.84 24.25 5.12
C VAL A 438 -8.75 23.03 5.27
N PHE A 439 -9.21 22.44 4.16
CA PHE A 439 -9.97 21.19 4.18
C PHE A 439 -9.19 20.05 4.85
N LEU A 440 -7.99 19.73 4.37
CA LEU A 440 -7.20 18.63 4.92
C LEU A 440 -6.83 18.89 6.38
N THR A 441 -6.63 20.15 6.76
CA THR A 441 -6.34 20.51 8.15
C THR A 441 -7.54 20.30 9.06
N ALA A 442 -8.75 20.68 8.64
CA ALA A 442 -9.97 20.39 9.39
C ALA A 442 -10.28 18.89 9.43
N PHE A 443 -10.03 18.17 8.34
CA PHE A 443 -10.19 16.72 8.32
C PHE A 443 -9.18 16.04 9.25
N ALA A 444 -7.95 16.56 9.35
CA ALA A 444 -6.97 16.09 10.33
C ALA A 444 -7.44 16.31 11.76
N VAL A 445 -8.05 17.47 12.06
CA VAL A 445 -8.69 17.74 13.36
C VAL A 445 -9.76 16.69 13.66
N LYS A 446 -10.67 16.39 12.71
CA LYS A 446 -11.69 15.34 12.84
C LYS A 446 -11.08 13.95 13.09
N ALA A 447 -10.13 13.54 12.27
CA ALA A 447 -9.53 12.20 12.34
C ALA A 447 -8.71 12.00 13.63
N LEU A 448 -7.89 12.98 14.01
CA LEU A 448 -7.10 12.92 15.25
C LEU A 448 -8.01 12.94 16.48
N SER A 449 -9.08 13.74 16.47
CA SER A 449 -10.05 13.78 17.57
C SER A 449 -10.81 12.46 17.69
N ALA A 450 -11.22 11.85 16.58
CA ALA A 450 -11.83 10.53 16.56
C ALA A 450 -10.90 9.44 17.13
N ALA A 451 -9.60 9.51 16.82
CA ALA A 451 -8.59 8.55 17.25
C ALA A 451 -7.94 8.87 18.62
N LYS A 452 -8.29 10.00 19.25
CA LYS A 452 -7.65 10.53 20.46
C LYS A 452 -7.57 9.51 21.59
N GLU A 453 -8.63 8.74 21.82
CA GLU A 453 -8.69 7.73 22.87
C GLU A 453 -7.69 6.57 22.68
N TYR A 454 -7.26 6.32 21.44
CA TYR A 454 -6.31 5.26 21.09
C TYR A 454 -4.86 5.76 20.93
N LEU A 455 -4.68 7.06 20.66
CA LEU A 455 -3.36 7.71 20.49
C LEU A 455 -2.82 8.30 21.80
N GLY A 456 -3.69 8.61 22.77
CA GLY A 456 -3.33 9.22 24.03
C GLY A 456 -3.25 10.75 23.98
N ALA A 457 -2.99 11.39 25.12
CA ALA A 457 -3.08 12.86 25.27
C ALA A 457 -2.04 13.67 24.47
N SER A 458 -1.03 13.02 23.87
CA SER A 458 0.02 13.74 23.13
C SER A 458 -0.49 14.45 21.87
N VAL A 459 -1.63 14.04 21.33
CA VAL A 459 -2.21 14.66 20.12
C VAL A 459 -2.98 15.95 20.39
N ASP A 460 -3.25 16.28 21.66
CA ASP A 460 -4.09 17.45 22.02
C ASP A 460 -3.48 18.76 21.55
N ALA A 461 -2.18 18.96 21.79
CA ALA A 461 -1.47 20.15 21.33
C ALA A 461 -1.43 20.25 19.79
N ASP A 462 -1.39 19.11 19.11
CA ASP A 462 -1.39 19.06 17.65
C ASP A 462 -2.76 19.44 17.07
N ILE A 463 -3.84 18.90 17.66
CA ILE A 463 -5.22 19.23 17.32
C ILE A 463 -5.47 20.73 17.55
N GLU A 464 -5.12 21.27 18.72
CA GLU A 464 -5.32 22.70 19.02
C GLU A 464 -4.58 23.63 18.05
N THR A 465 -3.37 23.24 17.65
CA THR A 465 -2.57 24.01 16.69
C THR A 465 -3.21 24.00 15.30
N SER A 466 -3.70 22.83 14.85
CA SER A 466 -4.44 22.70 13.59
C SER A 466 -5.78 23.44 13.62
N VAL A 467 -6.50 23.45 14.75
CA VAL A 467 -7.73 24.26 14.91
C VAL A 467 -7.43 25.75 14.78
N ARG A 468 -6.36 26.24 15.44
CA ARG A 468 -5.92 27.64 15.30
C ARG A 468 -5.66 28.01 13.84
N TYR A 469 -5.02 27.14 13.09
CA TYR A 469 -4.79 27.34 11.65
C TYR A 469 -6.11 27.44 10.87
N VAL A 470 -7.05 26.50 11.07
CA VAL A 470 -8.34 26.51 10.37
C VAL A 470 -9.11 27.82 10.65
N LEU A 471 -9.14 28.27 11.91
CA LEU A 471 -9.85 29.49 12.31
C LEU A 471 -9.27 30.77 11.71
N GLN A 472 -7.98 30.81 11.34
CA GLN A 472 -7.38 31.96 10.65
C GLN A 472 -7.99 32.20 9.26
N HIS A 473 -8.62 31.18 8.68
CA HIS A 473 -9.20 31.22 7.34
C HIS A 473 -10.72 31.42 7.36
N TRP A 474 -11.27 31.77 8.53
CA TRP A 474 -12.67 32.16 8.69
C TRP A 474 -12.85 33.66 8.46
N ASN A 475 -13.78 34.03 7.59
CA ASN A 475 -14.10 35.43 7.32
C ASN A 475 -15.26 35.89 8.21
N ALA A 476 -14.99 36.75 9.19
CA ALA A 476 -16.00 37.26 10.10
C ALA A 476 -17.12 38.09 9.42
N ALA A 477 -16.86 38.73 8.28
CA ALA A 477 -17.84 39.55 7.59
C ALA A 477 -18.89 38.69 6.87
N THR A 478 -18.45 37.65 6.16
CA THR A 478 -19.34 36.75 5.41
C THR A 478 -19.81 35.55 6.24
N GLY A 479 -19.04 35.15 7.25
CA GLY A 479 -19.23 33.93 8.03
C GLY A 479 -18.65 32.67 7.37
N CYS A 480 -18.11 32.78 6.16
CA CYS A 480 -17.62 31.65 5.37
C CYS A 480 -16.14 31.33 5.65
N PHE A 481 -15.77 30.05 5.54
CA PHE A 481 -14.37 29.64 5.43
C PHE A 481 -13.89 29.77 3.98
N VAL A 482 -12.59 30.02 3.78
CA VAL A 482 -11.97 30.16 2.46
C VAL A 482 -10.78 29.22 2.34
N GLU A 483 -10.66 28.53 1.20
CA GLU A 483 -9.49 27.70 0.89
C GLU A 483 -8.32 28.55 0.39
N ASN A 484 -7.09 28.12 0.70
CA ASN A 484 -5.88 28.88 0.36
C ASN A 484 -5.58 28.94 -1.13
N GLN A 485 -5.80 27.84 -1.85
CA GLN A 485 -5.45 27.70 -3.26
C GLN A 485 -6.50 26.83 -3.97
N PRO A 486 -7.00 27.25 -5.15
CA PRO A 486 -7.93 26.45 -5.94
C PRO A 486 -7.38 25.05 -6.23
N GLY A 487 -8.18 24.01 -5.97
CA GLY A 487 -7.79 22.61 -6.20
C GLY A 487 -6.98 21.96 -5.06
N SER A 488 -6.81 22.64 -3.92
CA SER A 488 -6.23 22.05 -2.69
C SER A 488 -7.28 21.34 -1.82
N SER A 489 -8.53 21.38 -2.26
CA SER A 489 -9.66 20.67 -1.69
C SER A 489 -10.55 20.16 -2.83
N PRO A 490 -11.42 19.19 -2.56
CA PRO A 490 -12.38 18.72 -3.56
C PRO A 490 -13.49 19.74 -3.88
N PHE A 491 -13.56 20.83 -3.10
CA PHE A 491 -14.56 21.88 -3.26
C PHE A 491 -14.08 22.94 -4.27
N GLY A 492 -14.97 23.30 -5.19
CA GLY A 492 -14.73 24.36 -6.16
C GLY A 492 -15.12 25.75 -5.65
N PRO A 493 -14.84 26.83 -6.41
CA PRO A 493 -15.23 28.19 -6.05
C PRO A 493 -16.75 28.39 -5.87
N GLN A 494 -17.57 27.58 -6.55
CA GLN A 494 -19.03 27.63 -6.49
C GLN A 494 -19.63 26.87 -5.29
N THR A 495 -18.82 26.12 -4.54
CA THR A 495 -19.25 25.30 -3.39
C THR A 495 -18.77 25.88 -2.05
N ALA A 496 -18.66 27.21 -1.96
CA ALA A 496 -18.28 27.92 -0.74
C ALA A 496 -19.15 27.58 0.50
N PRO A 497 -20.51 27.46 0.40
CA PRO A 497 -21.32 27.07 1.55
C PRO A 497 -21.13 25.59 1.93
N ASP A 498 -20.95 24.67 0.97
CA ASP A 498 -20.61 23.27 1.24
C ASP A 498 -19.31 23.15 2.01
N PHE A 499 -18.27 23.81 1.50
CA PHE A 499 -16.96 23.86 2.14
C PHE A 499 -17.07 24.39 3.57
N THR A 500 -17.72 25.53 3.76
CA THR A 500 -17.91 26.14 5.08
C THR A 500 -18.66 25.21 6.04
N ALA A 501 -19.73 24.56 5.58
CA ALA A 501 -20.53 23.65 6.39
C ALA A 501 -19.74 22.38 6.75
N ALA A 502 -18.97 21.82 5.81
CA ALA A 502 -18.11 20.66 6.06
C ALA A 502 -17.04 20.97 7.12
N ILE A 503 -16.35 22.11 7.02
CA ILE A 503 -15.38 22.56 8.04
C ILE A 503 -16.07 22.72 9.40
N GLY A 504 -17.25 23.35 9.43
CA GLY A 504 -18.04 23.52 10.63
C GLY A 504 -18.42 22.20 11.30
N VAL A 505 -18.88 21.21 10.51
CA VAL A 505 -19.18 19.85 10.99
C VAL A 505 -17.95 19.19 11.59
N MET A 506 -16.80 19.22 10.89
CA MET A 506 -15.56 18.61 11.38
C MET A 506 -15.09 19.22 12.71
N LEU A 507 -15.22 20.53 12.89
CA LEU A 507 -14.90 21.22 14.15
C LEU A 507 -15.85 20.80 15.28
N LEU A 508 -17.15 20.78 15.03
CA LEU A 508 -18.16 20.41 16.03
C LEU A 508 -18.05 18.95 16.46
N GLU A 509 -17.86 18.02 15.52
CA GLU A 509 -17.62 16.60 15.84
C GLU A 509 -16.35 16.38 16.66
N SER A 510 -15.37 17.26 16.50
CA SER A 510 -14.12 17.27 17.26
C SER A 510 -14.24 17.95 18.64
N GLY A 511 -15.43 18.46 18.99
CA GLY A 511 -15.68 19.13 20.27
C GLY A 511 -15.35 20.62 20.29
N PHE A 512 -15.01 21.23 19.14
CA PHE A 512 -14.70 22.67 19.03
C PHE A 512 -15.94 23.46 18.63
N ASN A 513 -16.71 23.88 19.63
CA ASN A 513 -17.90 24.70 19.45
C ASN A 513 -17.63 26.16 19.86
N PHE A 514 -17.47 27.04 18.88
CA PHE A 514 -17.35 28.49 19.07
C PHE A 514 -18.63 29.16 18.59
N GLU A 515 -19.32 29.91 19.46
CA GLU A 515 -20.64 30.49 19.17
C GLU A 515 -20.59 31.45 17.97
N ASN A 516 -19.58 32.33 17.90
CA ASN A 516 -19.38 33.25 16.79
C ASN A 516 -19.12 32.54 15.45
N ILE A 517 -18.37 31.43 15.47
CA ILE A 517 -18.11 30.63 14.27
C ILE A 517 -19.39 29.90 13.85
N THR A 518 -20.13 29.35 14.82
CA THR A 518 -21.38 28.63 14.57
C THR A 518 -22.43 29.52 13.90
N GLU A 519 -22.64 30.73 14.43
CA GLU A 519 -23.52 31.73 13.81
C GLU A 519 -22.99 32.18 12.45
N GLY A 520 -21.67 32.33 12.31
CA GLY A 520 -21.03 32.63 11.03
C GLY A 520 -21.28 31.57 9.95
N VAL A 521 -21.13 30.29 10.28
CA VAL A 521 -21.37 29.17 9.37
C VAL A 521 -22.82 29.17 8.88
N LEU A 522 -23.79 29.34 9.79
CA LEU A 522 -25.22 29.43 9.43
C LEU A 522 -25.51 30.64 8.55
N LYS A 523 -24.91 31.80 8.88
CA LYS A 523 -25.00 33.00 8.05
C LYS A 523 -24.47 32.77 6.64
N CYS A 524 -23.34 32.08 6.50
CA CYS A 524 -22.78 31.73 5.19
C CYS A 524 -23.71 30.81 4.40
N ILE A 525 -24.28 29.79 5.05
CA ILE A 525 -25.23 28.86 4.43
C ILE A 525 -26.48 29.61 3.95
N ASP A 526 -27.06 30.44 4.80
CA ASP A 526 -28.30 31.19 4.51
C ASP A 526 -28.10 32.23 3.40
N ALA A 527 -26.96 32.92 3.38
CA ALA A 527 -26.67 33.92 2.35
C ALA A 527 -26.51 33.32 0.94
N ASN A 528 -26.26 32.02 0.82
CA ASN A 528 -26.00 31.32 -0.44
C ASN A 528 -27.13 30.36 -0.87
N ASN A 529 -28.31 30.42 -0.21
CA ASN A 529 -29.53 29.72 -0.61
C ASN A 529 -29.39 28.19 -0.88
N LEU A 530 -28.65 27.44 -0.06
CA LEU A 530 -28.53 25.97 -0.12
C LEU A 530 -28.38 25.40 -1.56
N PRO A 531 -27.22 25.56 -2.20
CA PRO A 531 -27.07 25.30 -3.63
C PRO A 531 -27.18 23.83 -4.06
N SER A 532 -27.18 22.87 -3.14
CA SER A 532 -27.21 21.44 -3.46
C SER A 532 -27.79 20.55 -2.35
N ASN A 533 -28.18 19.33 -2.72
CA ASN A 533 -28.58 18.26 -1.77
C ASN A 533 -27.50 18.02 -0.71
N HIS A 534 -26.23 18.10 -1.10
CA HIS A 534 -25.10 17.96 -0.19
C HIS A 534 -25.06 19.10 0.84
N THR A 535 -25.29 20.35 0.42
CA THR A 535 -25.36 21.48 1.37
C THR A 535 -26.53 21.32 2.33
N THR A 536 -27.68 20.85 1.82
CA THR A 536 -28.87 20.60 2.64
C THR A 536 -28.61 19.53 3.70
N ALA A 537 -27.91 18.44 3.34
CA ALA A 537 -27.52 17.39 4.28
C ALA A 537 -26.54 17.88 5.34
N LEU A 538 -25.51 18.63 4.95
CA LEU A 538 -24.58 19.26 5.89
C LEU A 538 -25.28 20.26 6.81
N ASN A 539 -26.19 21.09 6.29
CA ASN A 539 -26.97 22.03 7.09
C ASN A 539 -27.86 21.31 8.11
N ALA A 540 -28.50 20.21 7.71
CA ALA A 540 -29.31 19.39 8.60
C ALA A 540 -28.45 18.81 9.74
N TYR A 541 -27.30 18.23 9.39
CA TYR A 541 -26.39 17.62 10.36
C TYR A 541 -25.74 18.64 11.30
N PHE A 542 -25.21 19.74 10.75
CA PHE A 542 -24.65 20.85 11.50
C PHE A 542 -25.67 21.47 12.47
N SER A 543 -26.90 21.67 12.00
CA SER A 543 -27.99 22.19 12.85
C SER A 543 -28.34 21.22 13.98
N ALA A 544 -28.32 19.91 13.71
CA ALA A 544 -28.53 18.89 14.75
C ALA A 544 -27.41 18.89 15.79
N LEU A 545 -26.13 18.97 15.37
CA LEU A 545 -24.97 19.04 16.27
C LEU A 545 -25.00 20.27 17.19
N THR A 546 -25.59 21.37 16.73
CA THR A 546 -25.68 22.62 17.49
C THR A 546 -26.98 22.76 18.30
N GLY A 547 -27.83 21.73 18.32
CA GLY A 547 -29.10 21.74 19.06
C GLY A 547 -30.22 22.56 18.43
N ARG A 548 -30.08 23.02 17.17
CA ARG A 548 -31.12 23.75 16.43
C ARG A 548 -32.09 22.76 15.76
N THR A 549 -32.87 22.07 16.58
CA THR A 549 -33.71 20.93 16.16
C THR A 549 -34.72 21.26 15.07
N ASP A 550 -35.35 22.43 15.09
CA ASP A 550 -36.36 22.80 14.10
C ASP A 550 -35.74 23.00 12.72
N ARG A 551 -34.59 23.69 12.67
CA ARG A 551 -33.82 23.87 11.44
C ARG A 551 -33.29 22.55 10.92
N ALA A 552 -32.79 21.68 11.80
CA ALA A 552 -32.30 20.36 11.45
C ALA A 552 -33.40 19.47 10.85
N ASN A 553 -34.58 19.42 11.47
CA ASN A 553 -35.73 18.69 10.95
C ASN A 553 -36.19 19.25 9.61
N SER A 554 -36.33 20.58 9.48
CA SER A 554 -36.75 21.20 8.23
C SER A 554 -35.79 20.87 7.09
N ALA A 555 -34.48 20.99 7.31
CA ALA A 555 -33.48 20.69 6.28
C ALA A 555 -33.47 19.19 5.92
N LEU A 556 -33.58 18.30 6.92
CA LEU A 556 -33.66 16.86 6.69
C LEU A 556 -34.93 16.47 5.92
N ASP A 557 -36.08 17.07 6.23
CA ASP A 557 -37.34 16.79 5.53
C ASP A 557 -37.29 17.27 4.07
N THR A 558 -36.70 18.44 3.82
CA THR A 558 -36.40 18.91 2.45
C THR A 558 -35.52 17.90 1.71
N LEU A 559 -34.40 17.49 2.32
CA LEU A 559 -33.49 16.52 1.71
C LEU A 559 -34.18 15.18 1.38
N LEU A 560 -34.99 14.67 2.29
CA LEU A 560 -35.73 13.41 2.10
C LEU A 560 -36.83 13.51 1.03
N SER A 561 -37.36 14.72 0.80
CA SER A 561 -38.35 14.99 -0.25
C SER A 561 -37.74 15.03 -1.65
N GLU A 562 -36.46 15.39 -1.75
CA GLU A 562 -35.69 15.48 -3.01
C GLU A 562 -34.98 14.16 -3.36
N ALA A 563 -35.10 13.13 -2.51
CA ALA A 563 -34.41 11.87 -2.68
C ALA A 563 -34.96 11.04 -3.85
N GLU A 564 -34.06 10.45 -4.62
CA GLU A 564 -34.37 9.48 -5.68
C GLU A 564 -34.66 8.12 -5.05
N LYS A 565 -35.85 7.57 -5.31
CA LYS A 565 -36.32 6.30 -4.72
C LYS A 565 -36.56 5.28 -5.83
N SER A 566 -35.79 4.20 -5.84
CA SER A 566 -35.91 3.11 -6.81
C SER A 566 -35.56 1.78 -6.18
N SER A 567 -36.37 0.74 -6.42
CA SER A 567 -36.07 -0.65 -6.03
C SER A 567 -35.70 -0.85 -4.56
N GLY A 568 -36.32 -0.10 -3.63
CA GLY A 568 -36.03 -0.19 -2.19
C GLY A 568 -34.72 0.50 -1.77
N LEU A 569 -34.13 1.30 -2.65
CA LEU A 569 -32.97 2.16 -2.41
C LEU A 569 -33.39 3.63 -2.36
N THR A 570 -32.67 4.42 -1.58
CA THR A 570 -32.84 5.89 -1.52
C THR A 570 -31.49 6.55 -1.67
N SER A 571 -31.37 7.44 -2.67
CA SER A 571 -30.12 8.09 -3.05
C SER A 571 -30.35 9.55 -3.45
N TRP A 572 -29.26 10.28 -3.65
CA TRP A 572 -29.27 11.65 -4.16
C TRP A 572 -28.29 11.76 -5.33
N SER A 573 -28.67 12.51 -6.35
CA SER A 573 -27.74 12.89 -7.42
C SER A 573 -26.72 13.90 -6.92
N GLY A 574 -25.45 13.67 -7.24
CA GLY A 574 -24.42 14.70 -7.16
C GLY A 574 -24.62 15.63 -8.35
N ASN A 575 -25.15 16.83 -8.13
CA ASN A 575 -25.49 17.81 -9.17
C ASN A 575 -24.24 18.40 -9.88
N GLY A 576 -23.40 17.57 -10.51
CA GLY A 576 -22.15 17.97 -11.16
C GLY A 576 -21.00 18.29 -10.21
N LEU A 577 -21.08 17.86 -8.95
CA LEU A 577 -20.04 17.99 -7.94
C LEU A 577 -19.22 16.70 -7.81
N ASN A 578 -17.90 16.81 -7.57
CA ASN A 578 -17.00 15.68 -7.34
C ASN A 578 -17.33 14.90 -6.03
N TYR A 579 -18.14 15.48 -5.15
CA TYR A 579 -18.63 14.97 -3.86
C TYR A 579 -20.17 15.04 -3.85
N GLY A 580 -20.87 14.22 -3.05
CA GLY A 580 -22.27 14.56 -2.74
C GLY A 580 -23.34 13.47 -2.80
N SER A 581 -23.05 12.19 -3.02
CA SER A 581 -24.10 11.15 -2.95
C SER A 581 -23.95 10.26 -1.70
N ALA A 582 -22.77 9.67 -1.48
CA ALA A 582 -22.50 8.80 -0.34
C ALA A 582 -22.32 9.55 0.99
N ASP A 583 -21.61 10.67 0.98
CA ASP A 583 -21.51 11.61 2.10
C ASP A 583 -22.87 12.23 2.45
N THR A 584 -23.66 12.67 1.46
CA THR A 584 -25.04 13.16 1.64
C THR A 584 -25.91 12.11 2.33
N ALA A 585 -25.87 10.86 1.85
CA ALA A 585 -26.57 9.74 2.48
C ALA A 585 -26.08 9.49 3.91
N GLY A 586 -24.77 9.54 4.14
CA GLY A 586 -24.18 9.39 5.47
C GLY A 586 -24.63 10.48 6.44
N TYR A 587 -24.58 11.76 6.05
CA TYR A 587 -25.06 12.88 6.85
C TYR A 587 -26.56 12.80 7.12
N ALA A 588 -27.38 12.32 6.18
CA ALA A 588 -28.80 12.07 6.42
C ALA A 588 -29.01 11.04 7.54
N VAL A 589 -28.33 9.88 7.47
CA VAL A 589 -28.40 8.83 8.51
C VAL A 589 -27.90 9.34 9.87
N LEU A 590 -26.78 10.06 9.89
CA LEU A 590 -26.23 10.66 11.12
C LEU A 590 -27.19 11.69 11.72
N THR A 591 -27.83 12.51 10.90
CA THR A 591 -28.84 13.49 11.35
C THR A 591 -30.07 12.79 11.92
N MET A 592 -30.58 11.75 11.25
CA MET A 592 -31.70 10.95 11.76
C MET A 592 -31.38 10.34 13.13
N LYS A 593 -30.15 9.85 13.32
CA LYS A 593 -29.69 9.32 14.61
C LYS A 593 -29.64 10.41 15.69
N LEU A 594 -29.06 11.58 15.40
CA LEU A 594 -28.96 12.68 16.37
C LEU A 594 -30.33 13.25 16.78
N LEU A 595 -31.27 13.31 15.84
CA LEU A 595 -32.65 13.77 16.09
C LEU A 595 -33.54 12.69 16.74
N ASN A 596 -33.00 11.51 17.06
CA ASN A 596 -33.74 10.35 17.58
C ASN A 596 -34.94 9.95 16.69
N ARG A 597 -34.82 10.08 15.37
CA ARG A 597 -35.81 9.56 14.42
C ARG A 597 -35.78 8.03 14.39
N ASN A 598 -36.84 7.43 13.85
CA ASN A 598 -36.90 5.99 13.66
C ASN A 598 -35.87 5.55 12.60
N LEU A 599 -34.76 4.93 13.02
CA LEU A 599 -33.74 4.46 12.10
C LEU A 599 -34.19 3.32 11.18
N GLY A 600 -35.34 2.68 11.44
CA GLY A 600 -35.94 1.76 10.46
C GLY A 600 -36.22 2.45 9.12
N GLU A 601 -36.56 3.74 9.13
CA GLU A 601 -36.79 4.55 7.91
C GLU A 601 -35.51 4.84 7.13
N ALA A 602 -34.34 4.70 7.78
CA ALA A 602 -33.04 4.87 7.14
C ALA A 602 -32.61 3.63 6.34
N LEU A 603 -33.30 2.48 6.47
CA LEU A 603 -32.91 1.23 5.82
C LEU A 603 -32.70 1.35 4.29
N PRO A 604 -33.58 2.02 3.51
CA PRO A 604 -33.35 2.23 2.07
C PRO A 604 -32.10 3.07 1.76
N ILE A 605 -31.78 4.05 2.63
CA ILE A 605 -30.59 4.89 2.52
C ILE A 605 -29.34 4.05 2.82
N VAL A 606 -29.39 3.25 3.88
CA VAL A 606 -28.29 2.37 4.30
C VAL A 606 -28.02 1.28 3.26
N ARG A 607 -29.05 0.68 2.67
CA ARG A 607 -28.90 -0.28 1.56
C ARG A 607 -28.10 0.31 0.41
N TRP A 608 -28.46 1.53 -0.01
CA TRP A 608 -27.76 2.22 -1.09
C TRP A 608 -26.33 2.61 -0.68
N LEU A 609 -26.15 3.20 0.51
CA LEU A 609 -24.83 3.59 1.03
C LEU A 609 -23.88 2.38 1.15
N MET A 610 -24.41 1.23 1.58
CA MET A 610 -23.68 -0.03 1.68
C MET A 610 -23.22 -0.54 0.30
N GLN A 611 -24.06 -0.42 -0.73
CA GLN A 611 -23.68 -0.74 -2.11
C GLN A 611 -22.53 0.15 -2.59
N GLN A 612 -22.58 1.45 -2.32
CA GLN A 612 -21.50 2.36 -2.69
C GLN A 612 -20.20 2.03 -1.92
N THR A 613 -20.31 1.74 -0.62
CA THR A 613 -19.14 1.54 0.26
C THR A 613 -18.41 0.23 -0.03
N TYR A 614 -19.15 -0.83 -0.38
CA TYR A 614 -18.62 -2.18 -0.51
C TYR A 614 -18.62 -2.77 -1.93
N ALA A 615 -19.14 -2.06 -2.93
CA ALA A 615 -18.74 -2.32 -4.31
C ALA A 615 -17.21 -2.13 -4.41
N ARG A 616 -16.49 -2.98 -5.14
CA ARG A 616 -15.00 -2.99 -5.08
C ARG A 616 -14.43 -1.64 -5.52
N TYR A 617 -13.41 -1.17 -4.81
CA TYR A 617 -12.59 0.01 -5.14
C TYR A 617 -13.37 1.31 -5.35
N THR A 618 -14.65 1.37 -4.94
CA THR A 618 -15.52 2.47 -5.36
C THR A 618 -15.20 3.79 -4.69
N PHE A 619 -14.47 3.74 -3.58
CA PHE A 619 -13.87 4.90 -2.95
C PHE A 619 -12.36 4.71 -2.79
N SER A 620 -11.59 5.68 -3.29
CA SER A 620 -10.33 5.95 -2.62
C SER A 620 -10.64 6.32 -1.18
N TYR A 621 -9.84 5.84 -0.24
CA TYR A 621 -9.87 6.31 1.15
C TYR A 621 -9.86 7.86 1.12
N SER A 622 -10.97 8.44 1.54
CA SER A 622 -11.30 9.86 1.42
C SER A 622 -12.21 10.27 2.56
N GLU A 623 -12.54 11.55 2.65
CA GLU A 623 -13.52 12.04 3.62
C GLU A 623 -14.89 11.38 3.42
N VAL A 624 -15.33 11.19 2.18
CA VAL A 624 -16.59 10.50 1.84
C VAL A 624 -16.66 9.10 2.43
N TYR A 625 -15.61 8.30 2.25
CA TYR A 625 -15.51 6.95 2.84
C TYR A 625 -15.61 7.00 4.36
N THR A 626 -15.01 8.01 4.98
CA THR A 626 -15.02 8.20 6.43
C THR A 626 -16.44 8.49 6.94
N VAL A 627 -17.17 9.38 6.28
CA VAL A 627 -18.58 9.68 6.61
C VAL A 627 -19.47 8.44 6.41
N ALA A 628 -19.24 7.68 5.34
CA ALA A 628 -19.96 6.43 5.10
C ALA A 628 -19.76 5.42 6.24
N ILE A 629 -18.51 5.13 6.62
CA ILE A 629 -18.21 4.21 7.75
C ILE A 629 -18.76 4.75 9.07
N GLN A 630 -18.69 6.07 9.31
CA GLN A 630 -19.29 6.70 10.48
C GLN A 630 -20.82 6.50 10.52
N ALA A 631 -21.51 6.71 9.41
CA ALA A 631 -22.95 6.50 9.32
C ALA A 631 -23.33 5.02 9.49
N LEU A 632 -22.60 4.11 8.85
CA LEU A 632 -22.84 2.67 8.94
C LEU A 632 -22.59 2.15 10.37
N THR A 633 -21.57 2.64 11.07
CA THR A 633 -21.34 2.29 12.50
C THR A 633 -22.45 2.83 13.41
N GLN A 634 -22.89 4.08 13.22
CA GLN A 634 -23.99 4.64 14.00
C GLN A 634 -25.32 3.91 13.75
N TYR A 635 -25.64 3.58 12.50
CA TYR A 635 -26.81 2.78 12.17
C TYR A 635 -26.73 1.38 12.77
N SER A 636 -25.60 0.70 12.58
CA SER A 636 -25.41 -0.69 13.00
C SER A 636 -25.51 -0.86 14.51
N SER A 637 -25.08 0.15 15.28
CA SER A 637 -25.18 0.16 16.75
C SER A 637 -26.61 0.03 17.26
N VAL A 638 -27.60 0.39 16.42
CA VAL A 638 -29.02 0.26 16.73
C VAL A 638 -29.61 -0.95 16.02
N ALA A 639 -29.37 -1.09 14.72
CA ALA A 639 -29.99 -2.12 13.87
C ALA A 639 -29.57 -3.56 14.26
N PHE A 640 -28.31 -3.76 14.66
CA PHE A 640 -27.74 -5.07 15.01
C PHE A 640 -27.54 -5.25 16.53
N SER A 641 -28.22 -4.44 17.34
CA SER A 641 -28.18 -4.50 18.81
C SER A 641 -28.95 -5.70 19.41
N LYS A 642 -29.86 -6.30 18.64
CA LYS A 642 -30.63 -7.47 19.07
C LYS A 642 -29.87 -8.76 18.77
N ASN A 643 -30.12 -9.78 19.58
CA ASN A 643 -29.55 -11.11 19.43
C ASN A 643 -29.97 -11.72 18.08
N THR A 644 -28.99 -12.09 17.26
CA THR A 644 -29.23 -12.61 15.90
C THR A 644 -29.21 -14.14 15.87
N ASN A 645 -30.25 -14.75 15.31
CA ASN A 645 -30.27 -16.16 14.92
C ASN A 645 -31.07 -16.31 13.63
N LEU A 646 -30.37 -16.33 12.50
CA LEU A 646 -30.95 -16.38 11.16
C LEU A 646 -30.09 -17.22 10.22
N THR A 647 -30.69 -17.71 9.15
CA THR A 647 -29.95 -18.41 8.08
C THR A 647 -30.23 -17.69 6.78
N LEU A 648 -29.16 -17.22 6.13
CA LEU A 648 -29.22 -16.65 4.79
C LEU A 648 -29.04 -17.78 3.78
N ASN A 649 -30.05 -18.01 2.95
CA ASN A 649 -30.05 -19.04 1.91
C ASN A 649 -29.93 -18.37 0.54
N VAL A 650 -29.02 -18.88 -0.28
CA VAL A 650 -28.83 -18.49 -1.68
C VAL A 650 -29.07 -19.71 -2.54
N ALA A 651 -30.21 -19.74 -3.22
CA ALA A 651 -30.57 -20.80 -4.16
C ALA A 651 -30.08 -20.42 -5.56
N VAL A 652 -29.24 -21.28 -6.14
CA VAL A 652 -28.70 -21.12 -7.49
C VAL A 652 -29.71 -21.68 -8.50
N ASP A 653 -30.16 -20.85 -9.44
CA ASP A 653 -31.03 -21.30 -10.52
C ASP A 653 -30.19 -22.00 -11.59
N SER A 654 -30.03 -23.32 -11.44
CA SER A 654 -29.22 -24.16 -12.33
C SER A 654 -29.84 -25.54 -12.51
N SER A 655 -29.32 -26.31 -13.48
CA SER A 655 -29.74 -27.68 -13.77
C SER A 655 -29.57 -28.65 -12.58
N SER A 656 -28.68 -28.33 -11.63
CA SER A 656 -28.52 -29.01 -10.35
C SER A 656 -28.65 -27.97 -9.23
N PRO A 657 -29.87 -27.72 -8.70
CA PRO A 657 -30.11 -26.65 -7.74
C PRO A 657 -29.27 -26.84 -6.48
N GLU A 658 -28.20 -26.05 -6.37
CA GLU A 658 -27.38 -25.93 -5.18
C GLU A 658 -27.96 -24.80 -4.31
N THR A 659 -28.13 -25.05 -3.03
CA THR A 659 -28.48 -24.01 -2.06
C THR A 659 -27.31 -23.81 -1.11
N VAL A 660 -26.74 -22.62 -1.13
CA VAL A 660 -25.69 -22.22 -0.19
C VAL A 660 -26.34 -21.55 1.01
N SER A 661 -26.08 -22.07 2.20
CA SER A 661 -26.62 -21.55 3.45
C SER A 661 -25.52 -20.97 4.32
N PHE A 662 -25.76 -19.76 4.85
CA PHE A 662 -24.90 -19.10 5.82
C PHE A 662 -25.64 -19.02 7.17
N PRO A 663 -25.29 -19.90 8.14
CA PRO A 663 -25.84 -19.81 9.48
C PRO A 663 -25.23 -18.62 10.22
N ILE A 664 -26.09 -17.74 10.72
CA ILE A 664 -25.70 -16.49 11.39
C ILE A 664 -26.32 -16.49 12.79
N THR A 665 -25.45 -16.42 13.76
CA THR A 665 -25.69 -16.41 15.19
C THR A 665 -25.03 -15.17 15.79
N GLU A 666 -25.38 -14.82 17.01
CA GLU A 666 -24.74 -13.72 17.72
C GLU A 666 -23.23 -13.87 17.84
N GLN A 667 -22.72 -15.10 17.96
CA GLN A 667 -21.29 -15.38 18.11
C GLN A 667 -20.50 -15.20 16.80
N ASN A 668 -21.15 -15.37 15.65
CA ASN A 668 -20.51 -15.29 14.34
C ASN A 668 -21.09 -14.19 13.44
N LYS A 669 -21.88 -13.25 13.97
CA LYS A 669 -22.48 -12.17 13.16
C LYS A 669 -21.46 -11.25 12.48
N LEU A 670 -20.26 -11.10 13.07
CA LEU A 670 -19.12 -10.40 12.47
C LEU A 670 -18.19 -11.30 11.64
N LEU A 671 -18.51 -12.58 11.50
CA LEU A 671 -17.69 -13.50 10.72
C LEU A 671 -17.98 -13.33 9.24
N TYR A 672 -16.92 -13.03 8.49
CA TYR A 672 -16.95 -13.04 7.03
C TYR A 672 -16.97 -14.50 6.52
N GLN A 673 -18.12 -14.97 6.04
CA GLN A 673 -18.27 -16.34 5.54
C GLN A 673 -18.25 -16.35 4.01
N GLU A 674 -17.22 -16.96 3.42
CA GLU A 674 -17.01 -17.00 1.97
C GLU A 674 -17.29 -18.39 1.37
N ARG A 675 -17.91 -18.42 0.19
CA ARG A 675 -18.12 -19.64 -0.61
C ARG A 675 -17.87 -19.33 -2.08
N LEU A 676 -16.94 -20.06 -2.69
CA LEU A 676 -16.73 -20.07 -4.14
C LEU A 676 -17.75 -21.00 -4.79
N LEU A 677 -18.42 -20.55 -5.84
CA LEU A 677 -19.34 -21.36 -6.63
C LEU A 677 -18.63 -21.94 -7.85
N ASN A 678 -18.82 -23.24 -8.07
CA ASN A 678 -18.40 -23.94 -9.29
C ASN A 678 -19.51 -23.85 -10.34
N THR A 679 -19.78 -22.66 -10.88
CA THR A 679 -20.84 -22.47 -11.87
C THR A 679 -20.24 -22.12 -13.23
N SER A 680 -20.43 -23.01 -14.21
CA SER A 680 -20.09 -22.75 -15.62
C SER A 680 -21.18 -21.98 -16.38
N GLU A 681 -22.42 -21.93 -15.87
CA GLU A 681 -23.57 -21.49 -16.69
C GLU A 681 -24.73 -20.76 -15.95
N SER A 682 -24.78 -20.67 -14.62
CA SER A 682 -25.93 -20.04 -13.92
C SER A 682 -25.68 -18.57 -13.59
N TYR A 683 -26.50 -17.67 -14.16
CA TYR A 683 -26.41 -16.22 -13.96
C TYR A 683 -27.57 -15.65 -13.14
N SER A 684 -28.34 -16.48 -12.43
CA SER A 684 -29.42 -16.01 -11.55
C SER A 684 -29.44 -16.76 -10.22
N PHE A 685 -29.62 -16.02 -9.13
CA PHE A 685 -29.66 -16.55 -7.78
C PHE A 685 -30.79 -15.89 -7.00
N LYS A 686 -31.53 -16.68 -6.24
CA LYS A 686 -32.52 -16.18 -5.28
C LYS A 686 -31.96 -16.24 -3.87
N ALA A 687 -31.74 -15.08 -3.26
CA ALA A 687 -31.36 -14.99 -1.86
C ALA A 687 -32.56 -14.64 -0.97
N SER A 688 -32.66 -15.32 0.16
CA SER A 688 -33.74 -15.14 1.13
C SER A 688 -33.28 -15.53 2.54
N LEU A 689 -33.91 -14.93 3.55
CA LEU A 689 -33.77 -15.38 4.93
C LEU A 689 -34.76 -16.51 5.21
N ALA A 690 -34.37 -17.48 6.06
CA ALA A 690 -35.25 -18.56 6.49
C ALA A 690 -36.49 -18.02 7.25
N ASP A 691 -37.62 -18.71 7.11
CA ASP A 691 -38.87 -18.36 7.81
C ASP A 691 -38.67 -18.34 9.33
N GLY A 692 -39.27 -17.34 10.00
CA GLY A 692 -39.10 -17.14 11.44
C GLY A 692 -37.78 -16.45 11.85
N SER A 693 -36.92 -16.10 10.88
CA SER A 693 -35.75 -15.25 11.15
C SER A 693 -36.17 -13.85 11.61
N ALA A 694 -35.41 -13.28 12.55
CA ALA A 694 -35.54 -11.90 12.97
C ALA A 694 -34.17 -11.22 12.92
N GLY A 695 -34.10 -10.02 12.34
CA GLY A 695 -32.85 -9.29 12.14
C GLY A 695 -32.48 -9.17 10.65
N CYS A 696 -31.24 -8.76 10.37
CA CYS A 696 -30.75 -8.54 9.02
C CYS A 696 -29.45 -9.31 8.74
N ALA A 697 -29.20 -9.64 7.48
CA ALA A 697 -27.95 -10.21 6.98
C ALA A 697 -27.52 -9.51 5.69
N ALA A 698 -26.21 -9.31 5.54
CA ALA A 698 -25.65 -8.85 4.29
C ALA A 698 -25.18 -10.03 3.43
N LEU A 699 -25.54 -9.98 2.16
CA LEU A 699 -25.04 -10.83 1.10
C LEU A 699 -24.18 -9.97 0.17
N GLN A 700 -22.93 -10.37 -0.05
CA GLN A 700 -22.10 -9.81 -1.10
C GLN A 700 -21.85 -10.88 -2.16
N VAL A 701 -22.16 -10.54 -3.41
CA VAL A 701 -21.94 -11.38 -4.58
C VAL A 701 -20.81 -10.75 -5.37
N LYS A 702 -19.71 -11.50 -5.55
CA LYS A 702 -18.54 -11.05 -6.31
C LYS A 702 -18.45 -11.88 -7.57
N TYR A 703 -18.39 -11.21 -8.71
CA TYR A 703 -18.26 -11.83 -10.00
C TYR A 703 -16.99 -11.33 -10.68
N TYR A 704 -16.05 -12.24 -10.91
CA TYR A 704 -14.77 -11.98 -11.55
C TYR A 704 -14.71 -12.75 -12.86
N TYR A 705 -14.29 -12.08 -13.93
CA TYR A 705 -14.04 -12.71 -15.21
C TYR A 705 -13.14 -11.80 -16.05
N ASN A 706 -12.50 -12.36 -17.08
CA ASN A 706 -11.77 -11.58 -18.06
C ASN A 706 -12.56 -11.50 -19.38
N SER A 707 -12.51 -10.35 -20.05
CA SER A 707 -13.05 -10.16 -21.41
C SER A 707 -11.91 -9.94 -22.39
N ARG A 708 -12.04 -10.44 -23.62
CA ARG A 708 -11.11 -10.13 -24.71
C ARG A 708 -11.28 -8.71 -25.23
N ASN A 709 -12.43 -8.08 -24.96
CA ASN A 709 -12.73 -6.72 -25.37
C ASN A 709 -12.48 -5.75 -24.22
N SER A 710 -12.00 -4.56 -24.54
CA SER A 710 -11.88 -3.48 -23.55
C SER A 710 -13.26 -3.19 -22.93
N PRO A 711 -13.36 -3.07 -21.59
CA PRO A 711 -14.59 -2.67 -20.92
C PRO A 711 -15.12 -1.32 -21.39
N ALA A 712 -16.42 -1.10 -21.26
CA ALA A 712 -17.01 0.20 -21.55
C ALA A 712 -16.38 1.29 -20.68
N GLN A 713 -15.86 2.33 -21.34
CA GLN A 713 -15.30 3.51 -20.68
C GLN A 713 -16.44 4.41 -20.18
N ARG A 714 -16.33 4.93 -18.95
CA ARG A 714 -17.32 5.87 -18.39
C ARG A 714 -16.61 7.15 -17.95
N GLY A 715 -16.92 8.28 -18.59
CA GLY A 715 -16.45 9.63 -18.28
C GLY A 715 -14.94 9.89 -18.40
N ILE A 716 -14.10 8.85 -18.52
CA ILE A 716 -12.66 8.92 -18.78
C ILE A 716 -12.37 8.24 -20.10
N GLN A 717 -11.38 8.75 -20.83
CA GLN A 717 -10.75 8.08 -21.96
C GLN A 717 -9.29 7.79 -21.60
N VAL A 718 -8.81 6.59 -21.95
CA VAL A 718 -7.40 6.23 -21.89
C VAL A 718 -6.99 5.52 -23.17
N ASN A 719 -5.84 5.92 -23.70
CA ASN A 719 -5.14 5.24 -24.77
C ASN A 719 -3.74 4.86 -24.27
N ALA A 720 -3.31 3.64 -24.61
CA ALA A 720 -1.99 3.13 -24.29
C ALA A 720 -1.36 2.62 -25.60
N SER A 721 -0.11 2.99 -25.85
CA SER A 721 0.66 2.52 -27.02
C SER A 721 2.11 2.31 -26.64
N THR A 722 2.77 1.39 -27.31
CA THR A 722 4.15 1.02 -26.97
C THR A 722 5.10 1.26 -28.11
N THR A 723 6.31 1.70 -27.80
CA THR A 723 7.44 1.68 -28.73
C THR A 723 8.55 0.80 -28.16
N SER A 724 8.97 -0.20 -28.93
CA SER A 724 10.08 -1.08 -28.56
C SER A 724 11.43 -0.43 -28.85
N GLY A 725 12.37 -0.59 -27.93
CA GLY A 725 13.77 -0.21 -28.14
C GLY A 725 14.44 -1.09 -29.22
N PRO A 726 15.61 -0.67 -29.75
CA PRO A 726 16.29 -1.38 -30.83
C PRO A 726 16.68 -2.83 -30.49
N ASP A 727 16.88 -3.13 -29.20
CA ASP A 727 17.30 -4.42 -28.67
C ASP A 727 16.15 -5.25 -28.09
N CYS A 728 14.91 -4.75 -28.20
CA CYS A 728 13.70 -5.34 -27.63
C CYS A 728 13.76 -5.60 -26.11
N ASN A 729 14.74 -5.04 -25.40
CA ASN A 729 14.86 -5.19 -23.94
C ASN A 729 14.15 -4.06 -23.19
N THR A 730 14.03 -2.89 -23.82
CA THR A 730 13.31 -1.75 -23.25
C THR A 730 12.03 -1.47 -24.02
N LEU A 731 10.93 -1.25 -23.32
CA LEU A 731 9.64 -0.87 -23.87
C LEU A 731 9.27 0.52 -23.33
N GLN A 732 8.91 1.43 -24.22
CA GLN A 732 8.37 2.75 -23.87
C GLN A 732 6.85 2.69 -23.98
N LEU A 733 6.16 2.67 -22.84
CA LEU A 733 4.71 2.71 -22.74
C LEU A 733 4.24 4.16 -22.68
N GLU A 734 3.63 4.66 -23.75
CA GLU A 734 2.99 5.98 -23.80
C GLU A 734 1.52 5.86 -23.38
N ILE A 735 1.12 6.66 -22.39
CA ILE A 735 -0.23 6.68 -21.82
C ILE A 735 -0.79 8.09 -22.00
N CYS A 736 -1.95 8.20 -22.64
CA CYS A 736 -2.70 9.45 -22.78
C CYS A 736 -4.09 9.30 -22.18
N THR A 737 -4.46 10.19 -21.24
CA THR A 737 -5.76 10.14 -20.59
C THR A 737 -6.40 11.52 -20.40
N ARG A 738 -7.74 11.58 -20.38
CA ARG A 738 -8.56 12.78 -20.16
C ARG A 738 -9.97 12.42 -19.72
N TYR A 739 -10.69 13.39 -19.14
CA TYR A 739 -12.14 13.30 -19.02
C TYR A 739 -12.81 13.50 -20.39
N THR A 740 -13.94 12.83 -20.59
CA THR A 740 -14.81 13.03 -21.75
C THR A 740 -15.91 14.06 -21.48
N GLU A 741 -16.20 14.35 -20.21
CA GLU A 741 -17.24 15.27 -19.77
C GLU A 741 -16.63 16.62 -19.32
N GLY A 742 -17.16 17.73 -19.84
CA GLY A 742 -16.58 19.08 -19.72
C GLY A 742 -16.52 19.69 -18.33
N PHE A 743 -17.34 19.20 -17.39
CA PHE A 743 -17.45 19.74 -16.03
C PHE A 743 -16.59 18.98 -15.00
N LEU A 744 -16.02 17.83 -15.37
CA LEU A 744 -15.23 17.00 -14.46
C LEU A 744 -13.78 17.49 -14.39
N ARG A 745 -13.34 17.80 -13.16
CA ARG A 745 -11.96 18.15 -12.81
C ARG A 745 -11.65 17.57 -11.44
N SER A 746 -10.85 16.52 -11.39
CA SER A 746 -10.60 15.75 -10.17
C SER A 746 -9.23 15.07 -10.22
N SER A 747 -8.79 14.49 -9.09
CA SER A 747 -7.60 13.64 -9.05
C SER A 747 -7.92 12.28 -9.67
N ALA A 748 -6.94 11.69 -10.35
CA ALA A 748 -7.07 10.38 -10.99
C ALA A 748 -5.89 9.47 -10.65
N ILE A 749 -6.15 8.18 -10.58
CA ILE A 749 -5.13 7.14 -10.41
C ILE A 749 -4.96 6.42 -11.74
N VAL A 750 -3.71 6.29 -12.19
CA VAL A 750 -3.32 5.46 -13.33
C VAL A 750 -2.66 4.21 -12.80
N GLN A 751 -3.28 3.07 -13.05
CA GLN A 751 -2.82 1.76 -12.65
C GLN A 751 -2.30 1.00 -13.86
N VAL A 752 -1.00 0.74 -13.89
CA VAL A 752 -0.31 0.00 -14.95
C VAL A 752 0.01 -1.39 -14.44
N THR A 753 -0.49 -2.42 -15.14
CA THR A 753 -0.03 -3.80 -14.94
C THR A 753 1.10 -4.05 -15.93
N LEU A 754 2.31 -4.31 -15.45
CA LEU A 754 3.49 -4.57 -16.28
C LEU A 754 3.37 -5.91 -17.00
N LEU A 755 3.96 -6.03 -18.20
CA LEU A 755 4.00 -7.27 -18.97
C LEU A 755 4.79 -8.39 -18.25
N SER A 756 4.46 -9.66 -18.54
CA SER A 756 5.19 -10.81 -18.02
C SER A 756 6.68 -10.74 -18.40
N GLY A 757 7.58 -10.89 -17.43
CA GLY A 757 9.03 -10.77 -17.66
C GLY A 757 9.58 -9.34 -17.77
N TYR A 758 8.76 -8.32 -17.50
CA TYR A 758 9.16 -6.90 -17.46
C TYR A 758 9.09 -6.28 -16.06
N SER A 759 9.94 -5.29 -15.83
CA SER A 759 10.02 -4.51 -14.60
C SER A 759 10.01 -3.01 -14.89
N ALA A 760 9.50 -2.19 -13.98
CA ALA A 760 9.48 -0.74 -14.13
C ALA A 760 10.89 -0.14 -13.98
N ASP A 761 11.27 0.76 -14.88
CA ASP A 761 12.45 1.60 -14.64
C ASP A 761 12.12 2.71 -13.63
N GLU A 762 12.69 2.61 -12.44
CA GLU A 762 12.42 3.54 -11.35
C GLU A 762 12.90 4.97 -11.67
N GLN A 763 13.92 5.13 -12.51
CA GLN A 763 14.42 6.45 -12.88
C GLN A 763 13.42 7.20 -13.78
N SER A 764 12.79 6.51 -14.73
CA SER A 764 11.68 7.05 -15.53
C SER A 764 10.54 7.57 -14.65
N LEU A 765 10.14 6.79 -13.64
CA LEU A 765 9.09 7.21 -12.69
C LEU A 765 9.49 8.45 -11.86
N LYS A 766 10.73 8.51 -11.38
CA LYS A 766 11.27 9.69 -10.68
C LYS A 766 11.26 10.94 -11.56
N ASN A 767 11.58 10.78 -12.85
CA ASN A 767 11.55 11.89 -13.80
C ASN A 767 10.12 12.43 -14.01
N LEU A 768 9.10 11.56 -14.08
CA LEU A 768 7.69 11.97 -14.18
C LEU A 768 7.20 12.76 -12.95
N VAL A 769 7.72 12.43 -11.76
CA VAL A 769 7.44 13.22 -10.55
C VAL A 769 8.12 14.59 -10.65
N SER A 770 9.38 14.63 -11.07
CA SER A 770 10.15 15.88 -11.18
C SER A 770 9.60 16.85 -12.23
N SER A 771 9.02 16.34 -13.32
CA SER A 771 8.35 17.15 -14.35
C SER A 771 6.98 17.65 -13.92
N GLY A 772 6.44 17.11 -12.83
CA GLY A 772 5.16 17.49 -12.25
C GLY A 772 3.93 16.89 -12.94
N VAL A 773 4.12 16.01 -13.94
CA VAL A 773 3.03 15.32 -14.66
C VAL A 773 2.26 14.40 -13.72
N ILE A 774 3.00 13.64 -12.91
CA ILE A 774 2.45 12.87 -11.79
C ILE A 774 2.95 13.49 -10.49
N LYS A 775 2.20 13.34 -9.40
CA LYS A 775 2.64 13.82 -8.07
C LYS A 775 3.31 12.74 -7.25
N ARG A 776 2.92 11.49 -7.45
CA ARG A 776 3.45 10.36 -6.71
C ARG A 776 3.25 9.07 -7.48
N TYR A 777 4.12 8.09 -7.21
CA TYR A 777 3.98 6.72 -7.68
C TYR A 777 4.17 5.73 -6.53
N VAL A 778 3.62 4.53 -6.71
CA VAL A 778 3.88 3.35 -5.89
C VAL A 778 4.14 2.19 -6.85
N VAL A 779 5.21 1.44 -6.59
CA VAL A 779 5.51 0.18 -7.28
C VAL A 779 5.23 -0.95 -6.32
N ASN A 780 4.41 -1.92 -6.74
CA ASN A 780 4.07 -3.11 -5.97
C ASN A 780 4.15 -4.33 -6.87
N GLY A 781 5.28 -5.04 -6.83
CA GLY A 781 5.54 -6.18 -7.70
C GLY A 781 5.44 -5.81 -9.18
N ASN A 782 4.51 -6.45 -9.90
CA ASN A 782 4.26 -6.25 -11.32
C ASN A 782 3.25 -5.12 -11.62
N GLN A 783 2.92 -4.27 -10.64
CA GLN A 783 1.94 -3.21 -10.78
C GLN A 783 2.51 -1.86 -10.35
N ILE A 784 2.22 -0.82 -11.13
CA ILE A 784 2.54 0.57 -10.82
C ILE A 784 1.24 1.35 -10.64
N GLN A 785 1.17 2.19 -9.60
CA GLN A 785 0.09 3.16 -9.42
C GLN A 785 0.66 4.58 -9.43
N LEU A 786 0.13 5.44 -10.29
CA LEU A 786 0.54 6.83 -10.46
C LEU A 786 -0.62 7.76 -10.10
N ILE A 787 -0.33 8.88 -9.42
CA ILE A 787 -1.33 9.87 -9.04
C ILE A 787 -1.20 11.11 -9.92
N ILE A 788 -2.26 11.41 -10.67
CA ILE A 788 -2.47 12.68 -11.36
C ILE A 788 -3.32 13.56 -10.44
N GLN A 789 -2.78 14.70 -10.01
CA GLN A 789 -3.50 15.59 -9.08
C GLN A 789 -4.76 16.19 -9.70
N THR A 790 -4.72 16.52 -10.99
CA THR A 790 -5.84 17.16 -11.68
C THR A 790 -5.89 16.67 -13.11
N LEU A 791 -6.78 15.73 -13.36
CA LEU A 791 -7.17 15.35 -14.70
C LEU A 791 -8.27 16.32 -15.19
N THR A 792 -8.25 16.65 -16.48
CA THR A 792 -9.22 17.54 -17.11
C THR A 792 -9.65 16.97 -18.45
N ILE A 793 -10.47 17.70 -19.21
CA ILE A 793 -10.77 17.35 -20.60
C ILE A 793 -9.57 17.46 -21.55
N GLN A 794 -8.52 18.19 -21.15
CA GLN A 794 -7.28 18.25 -21.93
C GLN A 794 -6.47 16.98 -21.70
N PRO A 795 -5.98 16.32 -22.77
CA PRO A 795 -5.20 15.10 -22.65
C PRO A 795 -3.91 15.34 -21.88
N THR A 796 -3.68 14.51 -20.87
CA THR A 796 -2.41 14.38 -20.17
C THR A 796 -1.73 13.13 -20.69
N CYS A 797 -0.58 13.31 -21.35
CA CYS A 797 0.20 12.23 -21.95
C CYS A 797 1.58 12.13 -21.29
N PHE A 798 2.05 10.93 -21.03
CA PHE A 798 3.38 10.64 -20.50
C PHE A 798 3.81 9.22 -20.81
N SER A 799 5.10 8.94 -20.66
CA SER A 799 5.68 7.63 -20.95
C SER A 799 6.28 6.99 -19.71
N VAL A 800 6.08 5.68 -19.56
CA VAL A 800 6.71 4.82 -18.55
C VAL A 800 7.64 3.86 -19.28
N THR A 801 8.86 3.71 -18.76
CA THR A 801 9.84 2.76 -19.31
C THR A 801 9.73 1.43 -18.59
N GLU A 802 9.58 0.34 -19.34
CA GLU A 802 9.66 -1.03 -18.85
C GLU A 802 10.92 -1.72 -19.38
N SER A 803 11.59 -2.50 -18.52
CA SER A 803 12.81 -3.23 -18.83
C SER A 803 12.59 -4.73 -18.66
N ARG A 804 12.86 -5.49 -19.73
CA ARG A 804 12.77 -6.96 -19.77
C ARG A 804 13.90 -7.56 -18.94
N TYR A 805 13.53 -8.42 -18.00
CA TYR A 805 14.49 -9.22 -17.21
C TYR A 805 14.42 -10.71 -17.55
N LEU A 806 13.33 -11.19 -18.15
CA LEU A 806 13.20 -12.54 -18.69
C LEU A 806 12.51 -12.55 -20.06
N PRO A 807 12.98 -13.38 -21.02
CA PRO A 807 12.29 -13.59 -22.28
C PRO A 807 10.95 -14.32 -22.08
N VAL A 808 9.90 -13.80 -22.71
CA VAL A 808 8.59 -14.44 -22.78
C VAL A 808 8.10 -14.35 -24.22
N ALA A 809 7.79 -15.50 -24.82
CA ALA A 809 7.18 -15.62 -26.14
C ALA A 809 5.66 -15.77 -26.01
N ASN A 810 4.94 -15.48 -27.11
CA ASN A 810 3.47 -15.40 -27.13
C ASN A 810 2.90 -14.48 -26.04
N LEU A 811 3.64 -13.41 -25.72
CA LEU A 811 3.31 -12.45 -24.69
C LEU A 811 1.88 -11.91 -24.90
N GLN A 812 1.07 -11.98 -23.85
CA GLN A 812 -0.29 -11.48 -23.87
C GLN A 812 -0.30 -9.98 -23.52
N ASP A 813 -1.33 -9.27 -23.99
CA ASP A 813 -1.49 -7.86 -23.67
C ASP A 813 -1.69 -7.65 -22.17
N ALA A 814 -1.01 -6.64 -21.63
CA ALA A 814 -1.26 -6.12 -20.30
C ALA A 814 -2.21 -4.92 -20.35
N VAL A 815 -2.58 -4.37 -19.19
CA VAL A 815 -3.63 -3.35 -19.09
C VAL A 815 -3.21 -2.12 -18.29
N VAL A 816 -3.67 -0.96 -18.76
CA VAL A 816 -3.67 0.32 -18.04
C VAL A 816 -5.11 0.66 -17.67
N GLU A 817 -5.41 0.75 -16.38
CA GLU A 817 -6.70 1.23 -15.85
C GLU A 817 -6.53 2.65 -15.30
N VAL A 818 -7.40 3.57 -15.71
CA VAL A 818 -7.46 4.94 -15.17
C VAL A 818 -8.81 5.14 -14.53
N PHE A 819 -8.83 5.64 -13.30
CA PHE A 819 -10.07 5.91 -12.57
C PHE A 819 -9.99 7.19 -11.73
N ASP A 820 -11.15 7.83 -11.53
CA ASP A 820 -11.28 8.99 -10.65
C ASP A 820 -11.07 8.61 -9.18
N TYR A 821 -10.38 9.48 -8.43
CA TYR A 821 -10.06 9.25 -7.02
C TYR A 821 -11.31 9.20 -6.13
N TYR A 822 -12.28 10.09 -6.32
CA TYR A 822 -13.49 10.17 -5.48
C TYR A 822 -14.65 9.35 -6.03
N GLN A 823 -14.68 9.13 -7.34
CA GLN A 823 -15.81 8.53 -8.04
C GLN A 823 -15.35 7.44 -8.99
N TYR A 824 -14.92 6.30 -8.45
CA TYR A 824 -14.36 5.16 -9.21
C TYR A 824 -15.20 4.66 -10.39
N GLN A 825 -16.52 4.91 -10.36
CA GLN A 825 -17.41 4.65 -11.49
C GLN A 825 -16.95 5.34 -12.78
N TYR A 826 -16.26 6.48 -12.69
CA TYR A 826 -15.56 7.10 -13.79
C TYR A 826 -14.21 6.43 -13.98
N LYS A 827 -14.16 5.53 -14.96
CA LYS A 827 -12.97 4.76 -15.27
C LYS A 827 -12.90 4.33 -16.73
N ALA A 828 -11.69 3.98 -17.15
CA ALA A 828 -11.40 3.45 -18.47
C ALA A 828 -10.21 2.49 -18.40
N THR A 829 -10.18 1.50 -19.30
CA THR A 829 -9.09 0.54 -19.40
C THR A 829 -8.62 0.43 -20.84
N ALA A 830 -7.30 0.46 -21.07
CA ALA A 830 -6.67 0.21 -22.35
C ALA A 830 -5.71 -0.97 -22.25
N GLY A 831 -5.66 -1.79 -23.30
CA GLY A 831 -4.69 -2.87 -23.43
C GLY A 831 -3.43 -2.35 -24.11
N TYR A 832 -2.29 -2.94 -23.80
CA TYR A 832 -1.03 -2.68 -24.48
C TYR A 832 -0.19 -3.95 -24.52
N GLY A 833 0.59 -4.14 -25.58
CA GLY A 833 1.44 -5.30 -25.79
C GLY A 833 2.74 -4.90 -26.47
N VAL A 834 3.51 -5.86 -26.96
CA VAL A 834 4.74 -5.58 -27.73
C VAL A 834 4.40 -5.52 -29.22
N GLU A 835 4.56 -4.36 -29.85
CA GLU A 835 4.39 -4.21 -31.30
C GLU A 835 5.71 -4.49 -32.07
N GLY A 836 5.61 -5.09 -33.26
CA GLY A 836 6.71 -5.24 -34.23
C GLY A 836 7.57 -6.52 -34.12
N ASN A 837 8.79 -6.49 -34.67
CA ASN A 837 9.73 -7.63 -34.77
C ASN A 837 10.29 -8.14 -33.41
N CYS A 838 9.80 -7.63 -32.29
CA CYS A 838 10.28 -7.94 -30.95
C CYS A 838 9.56 -9.12 -30.29
N THR A 839 8.58 -9.72 -30.97
CA THR A 839 8.01 -11.00 -30.57
C THR A 839 8.99 -12.13 -30.92
N PRO A 840 9.45 -12.94 -29.96
CA PRO A 840 10.15 -14.19 -30.29
C PRO A 840 9.27 -15.03 -31.22
N ALA A 841 9.88 -15.74 -32.17
CA ALA A 841 9.14 -16.57 -33.13
C ALA A 841 8.14 -17.49 -32.42
N GLU A 842 6.92 -17.54 -32.93
CA GLU A 842 5.82 -18.36 -32.41
C GLU A 842 6.29 -19.81 -32.24
N VAL A 843 6.42 -20.27 -31.00
CA VAL A 843 6.72 -21.69 -30.74
C VAL A 843 5.44 -22.47 -31.01
N ALA A 844 5.31 -22.98 -32.23
CA ALA A 844 4.16 -23.74 -32.67
C ALA A 844 3.83 -24.88 -31.67
N PRO A 845 2.56 -25.23 -31.48
CA PRO A 845 2.19 -26.42 -30.72
C PRO A 845 2.85 -27.66 -31.37
N PRO A 846 3.32 -28.65 -30.59
CA PRO A 846 4.00 -29.80 -31.15
C PRO A 846 3.06 -30.61 -32.05
N THR A 847 3.15 -30.39 -33.36
CA THR A 847 2.64 -31.33 -34.35
C THR A 847 3.60 -32.50 -34.43
N SER A 848 3.11 -33.68 -34.05
CA SER A 848 3.66 -35.03 -34.28
C SER A 848 5.15 -35.14 -34.65
N LEU A 849 5.92 -35.80 -33.78
CA LEU A 849 7.22 -36.44 -34.03
C LEU A 849 7.50 -36.70 -35.53
N ASN A 850 8.36 -35.87 -36.12
CA ASN A 850 9.40 -36.20 -37.10
C ASN A 850 9.87 -34.91 -37.80
N GLU A 851 11.02 -34.38 -37.38
CA GLU A 851 12.16 -34.02 -38.25
C GLU A 851 13.13 -33.17 -37.43
N VAL A 852 14.36 -33.70 -37.31
CA VAL A 852 15.50 -33.05 -36.70
C VAL A 852 16.16 -32.22 -37.79
N ASP A 853 16.11 -30.89 -37.69
CA ASP A 853 17.00 -30.04 -38.47
C ASP A 853 17.94 -29.28 -37.53
N SER A 854 19.22 -29.62 -37.69
CA SER A 854 20.38 -29.01 -37.09
C SER A 854 20.60 -27.60 -37.60
N VAL A 855 20.60 -26.60 -36.71
CA VAL A 855 21.14 -25.26 -37.00
C VAL A 855 22.14 -24.88 -35.92
N PHE A 856 23.41 -24.77 -36.33
CA PHE A 856 24.51 -24.19 -35.58
C PHE A 856 24.34 -22.67 -35.50
N PHE A 857 24.54 -22.09 -34.32
CA PHE A 857 24.85 -20.66 -34.16
C PHE A 857 26.32 -20.50 -33.79
N VAL A 858 27.00 -19.62 -34.53
CA VAL A 858 28.40 -19.17 -34.31
C VAL A 858 28.43 -18.11 -33.23
#